data_AF-A0A1H4EMC3-F1
#
_entry.id   AF-A0A1H4EMC3-F1
#
_cell.length_a   1.000
_cell.length_b   1.000
_cell.length_c   1.000
_cell.angle_alpha   90.00
_cell.angle_beta   90.00
_cell.angle_gamma   90.00
#
_symmetry.space_group_name_H-M   'P 1'
#
loop_
_entity.id
_entity.type
_entity.pdbx_description
1 polymer ?
#
loop_
_entity_poly.entity_id
_entity_poly.type
_entity_poly.pdbx_seq_one_letter_code
_entity_poly.pdbx_strand_id
1 'polypeptide(L)'
;MKRLSTILMGLIMSCCAMADVDPNFYIYLCFGQSNMEGNATPEEQDKTGVDSRFQMLACVDFSSPSRTMGQWYTATPPIVRPGTGLGMADYFGRTMVANLPNNVRVGVVDVAIGGTKIEGFMQEEVAGYIASMNPTSEGWLIDYFKAYGNDPYKRLVDMAKIAQQKGVVKGILLHQGESNNMQQDWPQKVKKIYDRLIDDLGLDASEVPLFVGETVQSGLGGSCGGHNSVIANVPSVIPNSYVISSAECPQKGDGLHFTAQGYRMMGARYAQQALKLMGIEAEIPQPTRGSVKVGGAERAYLQYVPQQLGHKRPLLISCHGMNQDAAYQKNMLKIETVADTAKFVTVFPEGEGKSWDISGKKDINFILKIIDQMVEQYDIDPGRVYLSGFSMGGMFTYHAMNIIPHRIAAFAPISGYPMGGATASASVRAIPIIHTHGTTDDVVTFSNVQKNLNVWISHNHCNTTPTVTEHYRGAPNITRRVWSGGDDGVEVVLMELANKGHWISNDYGVLTGDEIWKFCKNYSIDVVWPEETPTLTIDQRFTSISQLTGKLFAIVNEADGKALFGSGAQNLGYEDYETAFSDGNSGYLFRLENSTLSGKYLLRLMTPDQTPYNIWGSPGYLNSQPATDWCSFILGLNNQNGQDIKNGAVWEIEYVSDKGFTLKNVGTGKYLKDASPAKYDTPAYFTFCTLKDETTGVEEVKGIKEKREITDPRWYTMDGRCVNPQDLRPGLYIHHGKKIVIRAGGM
;
A
#
# COMPACT_ATOMS: atom_id res chain seq x y z
N MET A 1 37.22 -5.92 91.78
CA MET A 1 38.45 -6.77 91.72
C MET A 1 38.18 -7.96 90.82
N LYS A 2 39.17 -8.43 90.04
CA LYS A 2 39.14 -9.62 89.14
C LYS A 2 38.07 -9.51 88.02
N ARG A 3 38.45 -9.32 86.74
CA ARG A 3 39.05 -10.28 85.78
C ARG A 3 38.17 -11.52 85.51
N LEU A 4 37.59 -11.60 84.31
CA LEU A 4 38.18 -12.39 83.21
C LEU A 4 37.63 -11.91 81.85
N SER A 5 38.33 -12.24 80.76
CA SER A 5 37.90 -12.01 79.38
C SER A 5 37.45 -13.33 78.76
N THR A 6 36.41 -13.32 77.93
CA THR A 6 36.06 -14.44 77.05
C THR A 6 35.76 -13.91 75.65
N ILE A 7 36.36 -14.53 74.64
CA ILE A 7 36.14 -14.22 73.23
C ILE A 7 34.86 -14.92 72.76
N LEU A 8 34.02 -14.23 72.00
CA LEU A 8 32.94 -14.85 71.23
C LEU A 8 33.13 -14.50 69.75
N MET A 9 33.31 -15.51 68.91
CA MET A 9 33.60 -15.35 67.48
C MET A 9 32.73 -16.29 66.66
N GLY A 10 32.01 -15.72 65.69
CA GLY A 10 31.38 -16.44 64.58
C GLY A 10 30.04 -17.10 64.88
N LEU A 11 28.95 -16.48 64.41
CA LEU A 11 28.24 -17.02 63.24
C LEU A 11 27.45 -15.91 62.54
N ILE A 12 27.95 -15.40 61.41
CA ILE A 12 27.14 -14.59 60.50
C ILE A 12 26.45 -15.58 59.56
N MET A 13 25.19 -15.91 59.86
CA MET A 13 24.38 -16.77 59.01
C MET A 13 23.90 -15.95 57.80
N SER A 14 24.68 -15.99 56.72
CA SER A 14 24.36 -15.26 55.48
C SER A 14 23.17 -15.94 54.77
N CYS A 15 21.96 -15.49 55.07
CA CYS A 15 20.77 -15.85 54.30
C CYS A 15 20.89 -15.28 52.88
N CYS A 16 21.45 -16.07 51.96
CA CYS A 16 21.29 -15.83 50.53
C CYS A 16 19.80 -15.94 50.20
N ALA A 17 19.15 -14.80 49.98
CA ALA A 17 17.82 -14.78 49.40
C ALA A 17 17.90 -15.45 48.01
N MET A 18 17.20 -16.57 47.84
CA MET A 18 16.86 -17.03 46.50
C MET A 18 15.99 -15.95 45.87
N ALA A 19 16.37 -15.45 44.69
CA ALA A 19 15.50 -14.57 43.94
C ALA A 19 14.29 -15.39 43.46
N ASP A 20 13.09 -14.93 43.80
CA ASP A 20 11.84 -15.58 43.41
C ASP A 20 11.75 -15.72 41.88
N VAL A 21 11.07 -16.79 41.45
CA VAL A 21 10.79 -17.05 40.02
C VAL A 21 9.87 -15.94 39.49
N ASP A 22 10.27 -15.25 38.42
CA ASP A 22 9.46 -14.17 37.83
C ASP A 22 8.25 -14.78 37.10
N PRO A 23 7.01 -14.61 37.60
CA PRO A 23 5.83 -15.18 36.96
C PRO A 23 5.54 -14.54 35.60
N ASN A 24 6.13 -13.37 35.31
CA ASN A 24 6.01 -12.67 34.04
C ASN A 24 7.14 -13.01 33.04
N PHE A 25 8.02 -13.97 33.36
CA PHE A 25 8.99 -14.48 32.39
C PHE A 25 8.50 -15.81 31.83
N TYR A 26 7.84 -15.73 30.67
CA TYR A 26 7.24 -16.89 30.00
C TYR A 26 8.31 -17.64 29.20
N ILE A 27 8.56 -18.89 29.57
CA ILE A 27 9.61 -19.72 28.99
C ILE A 27 8.99 -20.73 28.02
N TYR A 28 9.60 -20.88 26.86
CA TYR A 28 9.22 -21.86 25.86
C TYR A 28 10.40 -22.79 25.54
N LEU A 29 10.12 -24.08 25.44
CA LEU A 29 11.12 -25.10 25.10
C LEU A 29 10.95 -25.47 23.62
N CYS A 30 12.01 -25.35 22.83
CA CYS A 30 11.99 -25.65 21.40
C CYS A 30 12.84 -26.90 21.11
N PHE A 31 12.32 -27.81 20.28
CA PHE A 31 13.10 -28.93 19.75
C PHE A 31 12.68 -29.33 18.32
N GLY A 32 13.54 -30.09 17.65
CA GLY A 32 13.28 -30.61 16.31
C GLY A 32 14.49 -30.60 15.39
N GLN A 33 14.26 -30.41 14.09
CA GLN A 33 15.31 -30.47 13.06
C GLN A 33 15.61 -29.12 12.39
N SER A 34 16.13 -29.13 11.16
CA SER A 34 16.71 -27.98 10.45
C SER A 34 15.77 -26.78 10.30
N ASN A 35 14.46 -26.99 10.29
CA ASN A 35 13.48 -25.90 10.27
C ASN A 35 13.34 -25.21 11.64
N MET A 36 13.52 -25.91 12.77
CA MET A 36 13.63 -25.28 14.09
C MET A 36 15.02 -24.64 14.27
N GLU A 37 16.09 -25.38 13.95
CA GLU A 37 17.50 -24.94 14.07
C GLU A 37 17.82 -23.66 13.27
N GLY A 38 17.08 -23.46 12.17
CA GLY A 38 17.16 -22.30 11.29
C GLY A 38 18.06 -22.53 10.08
N ASN A 39 17.51 -22.36 8.87
CA ASN A 39 18.19 -22.70 7.60
C ASN A 39 18.25 -21.55 6.57
N ALA A 40 17.50 -20.46 6.77
CA ALA A 40 17.59 -19.28 5.92
C ALA A 40 18.70 -18.34 6.40
N THR A 41 19.39 -17.66 5.49
CA THR A 41 20.34 -16.60 5.87
C THR A 41 19.59 -15.43 6.50
N PRO A 42 19.92 -14.98 7.72
CA PRO A 42 19.29 -13.79 8.31
C PRO A 42 19.56 -12.54 7.48
N GLU A 43 18.50 -11.79 7.21
CA GLU A 43 18.50 -10.51 6.52
C GLU A 43 18.66 -9.36 7.54
N GLU A 44 18.92 -8.13 7.10
CA GLU A 44 19.16 -7.00 8.03
C GLU A 44 17.96 -6.69 8.94
N GLN A 45 16.76 -7.01 8.48
CA GLN A 45 15.51 -6.93 9.26
C GLN A 45 15.49 -7.90 10.46
N ASP A 46 16.13 -9.06 10.34
CA ASP A 46 16.16 -10.04 11.43
C ASP A 46 17.24 -9.69 12.46
N LYS A 47 18.31 -9.01 12.04
CA LYS A 47 19.47 -8.66 12.89
C LYS A 47 19.22 -7.44 13.79
N THR A 48 18.21 -6.64 13.47
CA THR A 48 17.92 -5.36 14.13
C THR A 48 16.56 -5.39 14.84
N GLY A 49 16.28 -4.36 15.65
CA GLY A 49 14.96 -4.16 16.28
C GLY A 49 14.52 -5.22 17.30
N VAL A 50 15.42 -6.05 17.82
CA VAL A 50 15.06 -7.09 18.80
C VAL A 50 14.76 -6.47 20.16
N ASP A 51 13.53 -6.61 20.64
CA ASP A 51 13.16 -6.20 22.00
C ASP A 51 13.96 -7.01 23.04
N SER A 52 14.59 -6.30 23.97
CA SER A 52 15.29 -6.86 25.14
C SER A 52 14.47 -7.84 25.99
N ARG A 53 13.13 -7.77 25.93
CA ARG A 53 12.22 -8.70 26.59
C ARG A 53 12.21 -10.09 25.94
N PHE A 54 12.63 -10.23 24.69
CA PHE A 54 12.80 -11.53 24.03
C PHE A 54 14.26 -12.02 24.21
N GLN A 55 14.40 -13.04 25.03
CA GLN A 55 15.68 -13.61 25.45
C GLN A 55 15.78 -15.09 25.05
N MET A 56 16.98 -15.51 24.69
CA MET A 56 17.34 -16.91 24.50
C MET A 56 18.23 -17.37 25.65
N LEU A 57 18.09 -18.62 26.08
CA LEU A 57 19.07 -19.31 26.91
C LEU A 57 20.05 -20.04 25.99
N ALA A 58 21.36 -19.82 26.17
CA ALA A 58 22.37 -20.46 25.32
C ALA A 58 22.48 -21.97 25.62
N CYS A 59 22.01 -22.82 24.69
CA CYS A 59 22.10 -24.27 24.82
C CYS A 59 23.47 -24.86 24.43
N VAL A 60 24.35 -24.04 23.84
CA VAL A 60 25.78 -24.32 23.56
C VAL A 60 26.59 -23.03 23.73
N ASP A 61 27.92 -23.15 23.78
CA ASP A 61 28.81 -21.98 23.67
C ASP A 61 28.89 -21.47 22.22
N PHE A 62 28.97 -20.15 22.05
CA PHE A 62 29.20 -19.48 20.78
C PHE A 62 30.49 -18.65 20.88
N SER A 63 31.34 -18.71 19.85
CA SER A 63 32.53 -17.85 19.74
C SER A 63 32.22 -16.48 19.12
N SER A 64 31.28 -16.40 18.17
CA SER A 64 30.83 -15.17 17.54
C SER A 64 29.36 -15.28 17.08
N PRO A 65 28.46 -14.38 17.53
CA PRO A 65 28.63 -13.50 18.69
C PRO A 65 28.94 -14.33 19.95
N SER A 66 29.75 -13.81 20.88
CA SER A 66 30.17 -14.60 22.04
C SER A 66 29.00 -14.86 23.00
N ARG A 67 28.76 -16.13 23.34
CA ARG A 67 27.73 -16.58 24.28
C ARG A 67 28.24 -17.79 25.05
N THR A 68 27.87 -17.90 26.33
CA THR A 68 28.26 -19.02 27.19
C THR A 68 27.05 -19.87 27.52
N MET A 69 27.17 -21.19 27.44
CA MET A 69 26.10 -22.13 27.74
C MET A 69 25.48 -21.86 29.13
N GLY A 70 24.14 -21.90 29.21
CA GLY A 70 23.39 -21.58 30.43
C GLY A 70 23.28 -20.10 30.78
N GLN A 71 23.71 -19.18 29.90
CA GLN A 71 23.50 -17.73 30.06
C GLN A 71 22.39 -17.20 29.14
N TRP A 72 21.65 -16.21 29.65
CA TRP A 72 20.60 -15.50 28.91
C TRP A 72 21.16 -14.37 28.05
N TYR A 73 20.64 -14.19 26.85
CA TYR A 73 21.03 -13.12 25.92
C TYR A 73 19.84 -12.66 25.04
N THR A 74 19.87 -11.45 24.50
CA THR A 74 18.82 -10.92 23.60
C THR A 74 18.80 -11.69 22.27
N ALA A 75 17.61 -12.07 21.80
CA ALA A 75 17.41 -13.04 20.71
C ALA A 75 17.73 -12.53 19.28
N THR A 76 18.99 -12.18 19.02
CA THR A 76 19.49 -11.83 17.69
C THR A 76 19.98 -13.09 16.94
N PRO A 77 19.56 -13.32 15.67
CA PRO A 77 20.01 -14.45 14.87
C PRO A 77 21.53 -14.51 14.67
N PRO A 78 22.13 -15.70 14.51
CA PRO A 78 21.50 -17.02 14.70
C PRO A 78 21.29 -17.30 16.20
N ILE A 79 20.22 -18.01 16.57
CA ILE A 79 19.84 -18.22 17.98
C ILE A 79 20.07 -19.64 18.52
N VAL A 80 20.20 -20.66 17.66
CA VAL A 80 20.29 -22.06 18.13
C VAL A 80 21.75 -22.51 18.31
N ARG A 81 22.60 -22.32 17.28
CA ARG A 81 24.00 -22.79 17.30
C ARG A 81 24.89 -21.88 16.43
N PRO A 82 26.23 -21.86 16.62
CA PRO A 82 27.14 -21.22 15.68
C PRO A 82 26.97 -21.80 14.26
N GLY A 83 26.77 -20.92 13.28
CA GLY A 83 26.61 -21.29 11.87
C GLY A 83 25.19 -21.70 11.44
N THR A 84 24.18 -21.65 12.33
CA THR A 84 22.78 -21.84 11.91
C THR A 84 22.20 -20.56 11.28
N GLY A 85 20.98 -20.64 10.76
CA GLY A 85 20.29 -19.53 10.11
C GLY A 85 19.25 -18.83 10.99
N LEU A 86 18.29 -18.18 10.33
CA LEU A 86 17.01 -17.77 10.86
C LEU A 86 16.10 -19.01 11.00
N GLY A 87 15.49 -19.18 12.17
CA GLY A 87 14.49 -20.22 12.45
C GLY A 87 13.13 -19.62 12.83
N MET A 88 12.16 -20.48 13.12
CA MET A 88 10.82 -20.02 13.57
C MET A 88 10.84 -19.39 14.98
N ALA A 89 11.76 -19.82 15.85
CA ALA A 89 11.90 -19.26 17.19
C ALA A 89 12.22 -17.74 17.16
N ASP A 90 12.97 -17.26 16.16
CA ASP A 90 13.33 -15.85 15.98
C ASP A 90 12.11 -14.92 15.83
N TYR A 91 11.03 -15.40 15.22
CA TYR A 91 9.80 -14.62 15.02
C TYR A 91 8.66 -15.02 15.95
N PHE A 92 8.68 -16.24 16.49
CA PHE A 92 7.85 -16.60 17.64
C PHE A 92 8.05 -15.61 18.79
N GLY A 93 9.29 -15.47 19.28
CA GLY A 93 9.55 -14.59 20.42
C GLY A 93 9.23 -13.12 20.15
N ARG A 94 9.46 -12.63 18.91
CA ARG A 94 9.09 -11.26 18.48
C ARG A 94 7.58 -11.04 18.50
N THR A 95 6.81 -11.93 17.88
CA THR A 95 5.34 -11.80 17.86
C THR A 95 4.75 -11.95 19.26
N MET A 96 5.32 -12.82 20.12
CA MET A 96 4.95 -12.91 21.53
C MET A 96 5.18 -11.56 22.24
N VAL A 97 6.40 -11.00 22.25
CA VAL A 97 6.66 -9.72 22.98
C VAL A 97 5.92 -8.53 22.37
N ALA A 98 5.67 -8.51 21.06
CA ALA A 98 4.89 -7.45 20.41
C ALA A 98 3.41 -7.39 20.86
N ASN A 99 2.87 -8.52 21.34
CA ASN A 99 1.46 -8.65 21.76
C ASN A 99 1.30 -8.88 23.28
N LEU A 100 2.38 -9.16 24.00
CA LEU A 100 2.38 -9.32 25.46
C LEU A 100 2.61 -7.99 26.20
N PRO A 101 1.96 -7.76 27.36
CA PRO A 101 2.14 -6.57 28.18
C PRO A 101 3.62 -6.24 28.47
N ASN A 102 3.94 -4.95 28.58
CA ASN A 102 5.33 -4.46 28.67
C ASN A 102 6.13 -4.99 29.89
N ASN A 103 5.46 -5.50 30.93
CA ASN A 103 6.09 -6.14 32.09
C ASN A 103 6.38 -7.64 31.88
N VAL A 104 5.93 -8.24 30.78
CA VAL A 104 6.12 -9.67 30.46
C VAL A 104 7.32 -9.84 29.53
N ARG A 105 8.19 -10.78 29.88
CA ARG A 105 9.37 -11.21 29.11
C ARG A 105 9.13 -12.60 28.52
N VAL A 106 9.79 -12.89 27.41
CA VAL A 106 9.71 -14.18 26.70
C VAL A 106 11.10 -14.80 26.65
N GLY A 107 11.25 -15.97 27.25
CA GLY A 107 12.47 -16.78 27.22
C GLY A 107 12.29 -17.98 26.29
N VAL A 108 13.29 -18.29 25.47
CA VAL A 108 13.30 -19.52 24.66
C VAL A 108 14.55 -20.35 24.95
N VAL A 109 14.35 -21.66 25.08
CA VAL A 109 15.40 -22.68 25.26
C VAL A 109 15.33 -23.63 24.07
N ASP A 110 16.25 -23.52 23.12
CA ASP A 110 16.17 -24.25 21.84
C ASP A 110 17.28 -25.30 21.71
N VAL A 111 16.89 -26.54 21.46
CA VAL A 111 17.79 -27.65 21.12
C VAL A 111 17.26 -28.34 19.87
N ALA A 112 17.74 -27.89 18.70
CA ALA A 112 17.42 -28.49 17.40
C ALA A 112 18.68 -28.95 16.66
N ILE A 113 18.54 -29.98 15.82
CA ILE A 113 19.63 -30.61 15.04
C ILE A 113 19.18 -30.84 13.59
N GLY A 114 19.81 -30.15 12.63
CA GLY A 114 19.54 -30.33 11.21
C GLY A 114 19.62 -31.79 10.75
N GLY A 115 18.58 -32.26 10.07
CA GLY A 115 18.51 -33.63 9.54
C GLY A 115 18.22 -34.75 10.54
N THR A 116 18.17 -34.51 11.86
CA THR A 116 17.88 -35.57 12.84
C THR A 116 16.50 -36.18 12.66
N LYS A 117 16.39 -37.48 12.93
CA LYS A 117 15.12 -38.12 13.24
C LYS A 117 14.66 -37.83 14.68
N ILE A 118 13.39 -38.08 14.99
CA ILE A 118 12.80 -37.90 16.33
C ILE A 118 13.47 -38.79 17.39
N GLU A 119 13.98 -39.95 16.99
CA GLU A 119 14.79 -40.87 17.81
C GLU A 119 16.05 -40.20 18.39
N GLY A 120 16.55 -39.12 17.77
CA GLY A 120 17.63 -38.28 18.31
C GLY A 120 17.28 -37.52 19.60
N PHE A 121 16.00 -37.40 19.93
CA PHE A 121 15.48 -36.82 21.17
C PHE A 121 14.92 -37.86 22.14
N MET A 122 15.08 -39.15 21.84
CA MET A 122 14.61 -40.23 22.69
C MET A 122 15.79 -40.80 23.48
N GLN A 123 15.91 -40.47 24.77
CA GLN A 123 17.09 -40.77 25.59
C GLN A 123 17.49 -42.25 25.65
N GLU A 124 16.53 -43.17 25.49
CA GLU A 124 16.78 -44.63 25.44
C GLU A 124 17.22 -45.14 24.05
N GLU A 125 16.97 -44.37 22.99
CA GLU A 125 17.24 -44.77 21.59
C GLU A 125 18.43 -43.97 20.99
N VAL A 126 18.70 -42.75 21.46
CA VAL A 126 19.68 -41.80 20.89
C VAL A 126 21.09 -42.36 20.79
N ALA A 127 21.57 -43.12 21.79
CA ALA A 127 22.90 -43.73 21.75
C ALA A 127 23.02 -44.78 20.64
N GLY A 128 21.97 -45.57 20.41
CA GLY A 128 21.89 -46.53 19.30
C GLY A 128 21.72 -45.84 17.95
N TYR A 129 20.94 -44.76 17.89
CA TYR A 129 20.74 -43.95 16.69
C TYR A 129 22.05 -43.30 16.22
N ILE A 130 22.81 -42.64 17.11
CA ILE A 130 24.13 -42.08 16.77
C ILE A 130 25.11 -43.20 16.35
N ALA A 131 25.10 -44.34 17.03
CA ALA A 131 25.95 -45.49 16.67
C ALA A 131 25.58 -46.15 15.33
N SER A 132 24.39 -45.86 14.78
CA SER A 132 23.96 -46.35 13.45
C SER A 132 24.37 -45.45 12.28
N MET A 133 24.84 -44.23 12.54
CA MET A 133 25.25 -43.27 11.52
C MET A 133 26.61 -43.65 10.90
N ASN A 134 26.77 -43.42 9.60
CA ASN A 134 28.02 -43.62 8.88
C ASN A 134 28.94 -42.39 9.07
N PRO A 135 30.10 -42.50 9.75
CA PRO A 135 30.94 -41.34 10.06
C PRO A 135 31.47 -40.59 8.83
N THR A 136 31.53 -41.23 7.67
CA THR A 136 32.05 -40.64 6.42
C THR A 136 31.02 -39.75 5.73
N SER A 137 29.72 -40.10 5.77
CA SER A 137 28.64 -39.34 5.12
C SER A 137 27.79 -38.50 6.09
N GLU A 138 27.77 -38.88 7.37
CA GLU A 138 26.93 -38.28 8.42
C GLU A 138 27.78 -37.70 9.56
N GLY A 139 29.11 -37.61 9.39
CA GLY A 139 30.01 -37.03 10.40
C GLY A 139 29.62 -35.62 10.86
N TRP A 140 29.06 -34.81 9.96
CA TRP A 140 28.49 -33.48 10.27
C TRP A 140 27.30 -33.55 11.24
N LEU A 141 26.44 -34.57 11.12
CA LEU A 141 25.30 -34.80 12.00
C LEU A 141 25.78 -35.29 13.37
N ILE A 142 26.73 -36.23 13.37
CA ILE A 142 27.41 -36.72 14.58
C ILE A 142 28.07 -35.55 15.35
N ASP A 143 28.67 -34.58 14.65
CA ASP A 143 29.25 -33.38 15.27
C ASP A 143 28.20 -32.43 15.86
N TYR A 144 27.00 -32.35 15.28
CA TYR A 144 25.88 -31.62 15.89
C TYR A 144 25.39 -32.31 17.16
N PHE A 145 25.33 -33.64 17.19
CA PHE A 145 25.06 -34.39 18.44
C PHE A 145 26.13 -34.14 19.50
N LYS A 146 27.43 -34.12 19.15
CA LYS A 146 28.52 -33.81 20.09
C LYS A 146 28.39 -32.43 20.74
N ALA A 147 27.93 -31.41 20.00
CA ALA A 147 27.71 -30.06 20.57
C ALA A 147 26.70 -30.07 21.73
N TYR A 148 25.69 -30.94 21.66
CA TYR A 148 24.71 -31.17 22.72
C TYR A 148 25.11 -32.31 23.69
N GLY A 149 26.34 -32.84 23.59
CA GLY A 149 26.87 -33.88 24.50
C GLY A 149 26.43 -35.30 24.16
N ASN A 150 25.94 -35.54 22.94
CA ASN A 150 25.31 -36.78 22.45
C ASN A 150 23.98 -37.16 23.12
N ASP A 151 23.40 -36.28 23.95
CA ASP A 151 22.05 -36.42 24.50
C ASP A 151 21.31 -35.06 24.42
N PRO A 152 20.67 -34.75 23.27
CA PRO A 152 19.98 -33.49 23.06
C PRO A 152 18.77 -33.32 23.99
N TYR A 153 18.10 -34.43 24.30
CA TYR A 153 17.00 -34.45 25.27
C TYR A 153 17.48 -33.99 26.65
N LYS A 154 18.56 -34.58 27.17
CA LYS A 154 19.14 -34.16 28.45
C LYS A 154 19.64 -32.72 28.39
N ARG A 155 20.24 -32.27 27.29
CA ARG A 155 20.63 -30.85 27.15
C ARG A 155 19.43 -29.92 27.28
N LEU A 156 18.30 -30.24 26.65
CA LEU A 156 17.07 -29.46 26.76
C LEU A 156 16.56 -29.44 28.21
N VAL A 157 16.54 -30.59 28.89
CA VAL A 157 16.14 -30.69 30.31
C VAL A 157 17.09 -29.94 31.25
N ASP A 158 18.40 -30.04 31.05
CA ASP A 158 19.42 -29.34 31.83
C ASP A 158 19.27 -27.81 31.70
N MET A 159 19.06 -27.32 30.47
CA MET A 159 18.85 -25.89 30.21
C MET A 159 17.47 -25.40 30.69
N ALA A 160 16.41 -26.19 30.53
CA ALA A 160 15.08 -25.89 31.07
C ALA A 160 15.11 -25.75 32.60
N LYS A 161 15.88 -26.59 33.31
CA LYS A 161 16.11 -26.49 34.76
C LYS A 161 16.91 -25.26 35.20
N ILE A 162 17.73 -24.67 34.32
CA ILE A 162 18.31 -23.33 34.53
C ILE A 162 17.26 -22.25 34.29
N ALA A 163 16.43 -22.41 33.26
CA ALA A 163 15.40 -21.46 32.89
C ALA A 163 14.30 -21.32 33.99
N GLN A 164 13.86 -22.45 34.57
CA GLN A 164 12.89 -22.51 35.68
C GLN A 164 13.35 -21.75 36.95
N GLN A 165 14.65 -21.48 37.12
CA GLN A 165 15.18 -20.64 38.21
C GLN A 165 14.97 -19.13 37.98
N LYS A 166 14.32 -18.76 36.87
CA LYS A 166 14.09 -17.36 36.45
C LYS A 166 12.66 -17.09 35.98
N GLY A 167 11.93 -18.08 35.48
CA GLY A 167 10.57 -17.90 34.96
C GLY A 167 9.76 -19.19 34.89
N VAL A 168 8.58 -19.12 34.26
CA VAL A 168 7.58 -20.19 34.20
C VAL A 168 7.50 -20.75 32.78
N VAL A 169 7.56 -22.08 32.62
CA VAL A 169 7.36 -22.73 31.31
C VAL A 169 5.89 -22.60 30.89
N LYS A 170 5.64 -22.09 29.68
CA LYS A 170 4.30 -21.79 29.12
C LYS A 170 3.99 -22.51 27.80
N GLY A 171 4.85 -23.44 27.38
CA GLY A 171 4.61 -24.30 26.23
C GLY A 171 5.87 -24.91 25.65
N ILE A 172 5.68 -25.87 24.75
CA ILE A 172 6.75 -26.58 24.03
C ILE A 172 6.49 -26.42 22.52
N LEU A 173 7.50 -26.10 21.73
CA LEU A 173 7.42 -25.98 20.28
C LEU A 173 8.23 -27.12 19.62
N LEU A 174 7.62 -27.78 18.64
CA LEU A 174 8.20 -28.87 17.88
C LEU A 174 8.09 -28.62 16.38
N HIS A 175 9.21 -28.60 15.67
CA HIS A 175 9.23 -28.71 14.21
C HIS A 175 10.17 -29.82 13.75
N GLN A 176 9.60 -30.98 13.51
CA GLN A 176 10.29 -32.17 13.03
C GLN A 176 9.29 -33.05 12.26
N GLY A 177 9.81 -33.86 11.33
CA GLY A 177 9.00 -34.83 10.60
C GLY A 177 9.57 -35.17 9.24
N GLU A 178 10.40 -34.30 8.66
CA GLU A 178 11.01 -34.49 7.35
C GLU A 178 11.92 -35.74 7.32
N SER A 179 12.69 -35.98 8.39
CA SER A 179 13.52 -37.19 8.53
C SER A 179 12.74 -38.44 8.98
N ASN A 180 11.47 -38.28 9.40
CA ASN A 180 10.54 -39.36 9.76
C ASN A 180 9.32 -39.40 8.80
N ASN A 181 9.50 -38.93 7.56
CA ASN A 181 8.44 -38.75 6.57
C ASN A 181 7.54 -39.99 6.44
N MET A 182 6.22 -39.79 6.45
CA MET A 182 5.16 -40.83 6.46
C MET A 182 5.19 -41.90 7.57
N GLN A 183 6.07 -41.84 8.58
CA GLN A 183 6.09 -42.82 9.68
C GLN A 183 4.89 -42.66 10.62
N GLN A 184 3.98 -43.64 10.64
CA GLN A 184 2.69 -43.55 11.36
C GLN A 184 2.81 -43.66 12.89
N ASP A 185 3.92 -44.19 13.40
CA ASP A 185 4.25 -44.28 14.83
C ASP A 185 4.86 -42.98 15.39
N TRP A 186 5.19 -42.01 14.53
CA TRP A 186 5.82 -40.75 14.92
C TRP A 186 5.06 -39.96 16.00
N PRO A 187 3.70 -39.82 15.98
CA PRO A 187 2.98 -39.13 17.05
C PRO A 187 3.17 -39.77 18.44
N GLN A 188 3.36 -41.09 18.50
CA GLN A 188 3.62 -41.80 19.76
C GLN A 188 5.07 -41.58 20.24
N LYS A 189 6.03 -41.43 19.32
CA LYS A 189 7.41 -41.02 19.66
C LYS A 189 7.45 -39.59 20.20
N VAL A 190 6.70 -38.67 19.59
CA VAL A 190 6.49 -37.31 20.09
C VAL A 190 5.83 -37.32 21.48
N LYS A 191 4.79 -38.17 21.69
CA LYS A 191 4.16 -38.33 23.01
C LYS A 191 5.16 -38.76 24.08
N LYS A 192 5.98 -39.78 23.83
CA LYS A 192 7.03 -40.23 24.77
C LYS A 192 7.97 -39.09 25.19
N ILE A 193 8.37 -38.21 24.26
CA ILE A 193 9.25 -37.07 24.55
C ILE A 193 8.50 -36.01 25.36
N TYR A 194 7.26 -35.67 24.96
CA TYR A 194 6.41 -34.71 25.67
C TYR A 194 6.14 -35.16 27.12
N ASP A 195 5.65 -36.39 27.32
CA ASP A 195 5.37 -36.96 28.64
C ASP A 195 6.61 -36.86 29.55
N ARG A 196 7.78 -37.26 29.03
CA ARG A 196 9.04 -37.22 29.77
C ARG A 196 9.50 -35.79 30.07
N LEU A 197 9.29 -34.82 29.17
CA LEU A 197 9.56 -33.40 29.44
C LEU A 197 8.65 -32.85 30.54
N ILE A 198 7.39 -33.28 30.61
CA ILE A 198 6.48 -32.92 31.70
C ILE A 198 7.00 -33.49 33.03
N ASP A 199 7.30 -34.79 33.06
CA ASP A 199 7.77 -35.50 34.27
C ASP A 199 9.14 -34.98 34.77
N ASP A 200 10.16 -34.94 33.89
CA ASP A 200 11.54 -34.57 34.26
C ASP A 200 11.66 -33.11 34.73
N LEU A 201 10.71 -32.24 34.36
CA LEU A 201 10.69 -30.81 34.70
C LEU A 201 9.62 -30.46 35.76
N GLY A 202 8.78 -31.41 36.17
CA GLY A 202 7.71 -31.19 37.16
C GLY A 202 6.64 -30.20 36.70
N LEU A 203 6.22 -30.32 35.43
CA LEU A 203 5.25 -29.42 34.80
C LEU A 203 3.81 -29.96 34.91
N ASP A 204 2.82 -29.10 34.68
CA ASP A 204 1.43 -29.53 34.49
C ASP A 204 1.12 -29.65 32.98
N ALA A 205 0.75 -30.85 32.53
CA ALA A 205 0.40 -31.13 31.13
C ALA A 205 -0.86 -30.40 30.64
N SER A 206 -1.68 -29.83 31.53
CA SER A 206 -2.80 -28.95 31.20
C SER A 206 -2.39 -27.49 31.02
N GLU A 207 -1.34 -27.02 31.70
CA GLU A 207 -0.81 -25.66 31.55
C GLU A 207 0.27 -25.52 30.46
N VAL A 208 0.93 -26.62 30.07
CA VAL A 208 2.04 -26.61 29.10
C VAL A 208 1.63 -27.28 27.78
N PRO A 209 1.05 -26.52 26.83
CA PRO A 209 0.66 -27.03 25.51
C PRO A 209 1.86 -27.35 24.62
N LEU A 210 1.68 -28.34 23.74
CA LEU A 210 2.62 -28.65 22.66
C LEU A 210 2.15 -28.04 21.33
N PHE A 211 2.95 -27.18 20.72
CA PHE A 211 2.71 -26.64 19.38
C PHE A 211 3.55 -27.42 18.36
N VAL A 212 2.96 -27.95 17.29
CA VAL A 212 3.64 -28.80 16.30
C VAL A 212 3.50 -28.21 14.89
N GLY A 213 4.61 -27.82 14.28
CA GLY A 213 4.63 -27.22 12.94
C GLY A 213 4.47 -28.24 11.82
N GLU A 214 3.62 -27.92 10.84
CA GLU A 214 3.60 -28.63 9.56
C GLU A 214 4.90 -28.44 8.76
N THR A 215 5.38 -29.52 8.12
CA THR A 215 6.45 -29.44 7.11
C THR A 215 5.97 -28.67 5.87
N VAL A 216 6.89 -28.31 4.96
CA VAL A 216 6.56 -27.61 3.70
C VAL A 216 5.44 -28.35 2.94
N GLN A 217 4.35 -27.65 2.63
CA GLN A 217 3.20 -28.23 1.92
C GLN A 217 3.59 -28.80 0.55
N SER A 218 3.06 -29.97 0.19
CA SER A 218 3.33 -30.57 -1.12
C SER A 218 2.79 -29.73 -2.29
N GLY A 219 1.72 -28.96 -2.08
CA GLY A 219 1.22 -27.95 -3.04
C GLY A 219 2.17 -26.76 -3.28
N LEU A 220 3.20 -26.60 -2.45
CA LEU A 220 4.29 -25.62 -2.60
C LEU A 220 5.62 -26.29 -3.01
N GLY A 221 5.58 -27.56 -3.43
CA GLY A 221 6.77 -28.35 -3.79
C GLY A 221 7.50 -28.98 -2.60
N GLY A 222 6.86 -29.11 -1.44
CA GLY A 222 7.43 -29.76 -0.26
C GLY A 222 7.52 -31.28 -0.40
N SER A 223 8.75 -31.79 -0.43
CA SER A 223 9.12 -33.22 -0.54
C SER A 223 8.60 -34.08 0.61
N CYS A 224 8.38 -33.46 1.78
CA CYS A 224 7.90 -34.13 2.99
C CYS A 224 6.45 -33.80 3.36
N GLY A 225 5.75 -32.96 2.59
CA GLY A 225 4.41 -32.46 2.92
C GLY A 225 3.33 -33.53 3.14
N GLY A 226 3.53 -34.75 2.64
CA GLY A 226 2.69 -35.91 2.99
C GLY A 226 2.67 -36.20 4.49
N HIS A 227 3.77 -35.98 5.21
CA HIS A 227 3.87 -36.16 6.66
C HIS A 227 2.98 -35.19 7.45
N ASN A 228 2.46 -34.13 6.84
CA ASN A 228 1.47 -33.26 7.50
C ASN A 228 0.18 -34.04 7.86
N SER A 229 -0.15 -35.10 7.09
CA SER A 229 -1.23 -36.05 7.44
C SER A 229 -0.94 -36.89 8.70
N VAL A 230 0.33 -37.04 9.08
CA VAL A 230 0.76 -37.70 10.33
C VAL A 230 0.77 -36.70 11.48
N ILE A 231 1.29 -35.49 11.26
CA ILE A 231 1.28 -34.39 12.22
C ILE A 231 -0.15 -34.05 12.67
N ALA A 232 -1.11 -34.09 11.74
CA ALA A 232 -2.54 -33.92 12.04
C ALA A 232 -3.10 -34.89 13.11
N ASN A 233 -2.44 -36.03 13.36
CA ASN A 233 -2.86 -37.00 14.37
C ASN A 233 -2.27 -36.74 15.76
N VAL A 234 -1.33 -35.82 15.96
CA VAL A 234 -0.73 -35.55 17.30
C VAL A 234 -1.78 -35.16 18.35
N PRO A 235 -2.82 -34.35 18.06
CA PRO A 235 -3.90 -34.07 19.02
C PRO A 235 -4.70 -35.30 19.49
N SER A 236 -4.66 -36.42 18.76
CA SER A 236 -5.31 -37.67 19.19
C SER A 236 -4.53 -38.43 20.27
N VAL A 237 -3.24 -38.11 20.45
CA VAL A 237 -2.34 -38.76 21.43
C VAL A 237 -1.82 -37.79 22.50
N ILE A 238 -1.80 -36.48 22.22
CA ILE A 238 -1.54 -35.40 23.19
C ILE A 238 -2.72 -34.41 23.08
N PRO A 239 -3.76 -34.51 23.93
CA PRO A 239 -4.94 -33.64 23.80
C PRO A 239 -4.65 -32.14 23.97
N ASN A 240 -3.63 -31.77 24.76
CA ASN A 240 -3.14 -30.39 24.88
C ASN A 240 -2.08 -30.08 23.81
N SER A 241 -2.40 -30.33 22.54
CA SER A 241 -1.50 -30.01 21.43
C SER A 241 -2.21 -29.40 20.23
N TYR A 242 -1.48 -28.58 19.49
CA TYR A 242 -2.00 -27.73 18.42
C TYR A 242 -1.08 -27.76 17.20
N VAL A 243 -1.65 -28.11 16.04
CA VAL A 243 -0.93 -28.12 14.76
C VAL A 243 -0.85 -26.70 14.20
N ILE A 244 0.37 -26.24 13.91
CA ILE A 244 0.65 -24.90 13.38
C ILE A 244 0.88 -25.02 11.88
N SER A 245 -0.03 -24.45 11.09
CA SER A 245 -0.04 -24.69 9.65
C SER A 245 1.06 -23.96 8.88
N SER A 246 1.62 -24.65 7.88
CA SER A 246 2.61 -24.14 6.92
C SER A 246 1.99 -23.68 5.59
N ALA A 247 0.66 -23.62 5.49
CA ALA A 247 -0.04 -23.12 4.31
C ALA A 247 0.47 -21.72 3.89
N GLU A 248 0.69 -21.53 2.60
CA GLU A 248 1.27 -20.31 2.00
C GLU A 248 2.71 -19.92 2.41
N CYS A 249 3.35 -20.61 3.37
CA CYS A 249 4.73 -20.30 3.78
C CYS A 249 5.73 -20.61 2.64
N PRO A 250 6.43 -19.62 2.07
CA PRO A 250 7.29 -19.84 0.91
C PRO A 250 8.52 -20.70 1.26
N GLN A 251 8.83 -21.64 0.36
CA GLN A 251 9.95 -22.59 0.52
C GLN A 251 11.17 -22.23 -0.31
N LYS A 252 12.34 -22.69 0.13
CA LYS A 252 13.69 -22.27 -0.31
C LYS A 252 14.08 -22.72 -1.72
N GLY A 253 13.29 -23.61 -2.33
CA GLY A 253 13.56 -24.26 -3.61
C GLY A 253 14.18 -25.66 -3.48
N ASP A 254 14.54 -26.09 -2.26
CA ASP A 254 15.08 -27.42 -1.97
C ASP A 254 14.00 -28.46 -1.60
N GLY A 255 12.75 -28.03 -1.40
CA GLY A 255 11.61 -28.88 -1.04
C GLY A 255 11.56 -29.29 0.43
N LEU A 256 12.45 -28.77 1.27
CA LEU A 256 12.57 -29.12 2.69
C LEU A 256 12.50 -27.91 3.62
N HIS A 257 13.11 -26.77 3.24
CA HIS A 257 13.26 -25.62 4.11
C HIS A 257 12.42 -24.43 3.68
N PHE A 258 12.04 -23.59 4.65
CA PHE A 258 11.39 -22.32 4.37
C PHE A 258 12.40 -21.25 3.90
N THR A 259 11.91 -20.22 3.18
CA THR A 259 12.68 -18.97 3.02
C THR A 259 12.70 -18.20 4.35
N ALA A 260 13.47 -17.11 4.42
CA ALA A 260 13.41 -16.21 5.58
C ALA A 260 11.97 -15.74 5.86
N GLN A 261 11.23 -15.32 4.82
CA GLN A 261 9.81 -14.97 4.89
C GLN A 261 8.94 -16.11 5.45
N GLY A 262 9.18 -17.37 5.02
CA GLY A 262 8.44 -18.53 5.53
C GLY A 262 8.72 -18.82 7.02
N TYR A 263 9.96 -18.62 7.50
CA TYR A 263 10.25 -18.70 8.96
C TYR A 263 9.56 -17.60 9.77
N ARG A 264 9.49 -16.38 9.24
CA ARG A 264 8.73 -15.27 9.85
C ARG A 264 7.26 -15.63 10.01
N MET A 265 6.64 -16.12 8.94
CA MET A 265 5.24 -16.58 8.92
C MET A 265 4.99 -17.74 9.89
N MET A 266 5.86 -18.77 9.90
CA MET A 266 5.74 -19.90 10.83
C MET A 266 5.86 -19.45 12.28
N GLY A 267 6.94 -18.74 12.63
CA GLY A 267 7.17 -18.26 14.00
C GLY A 267 6.02 -17.42 14.54
N ALA A 268 5.52 -16.50 13.72
CA ALA A 268 4.38 -15.67 14.07
C ALA A 268 3.10 -16.50 14.30
N ARG A 269 2.84 -17.56 13.53
CA ARG A 269 1.69 -18.47 13.73
C ARG A 269 1.80 -19.33 15.00
N TYR A 270 2.99 -19.77 15.38
CA TYR A 270 3.21 -20.37 16.72
C TYR A 270 2.80 -19.39 17.82
N ALA A 271 3.21 -18.13 17.69
CA ALA A 271 2.90 -17.10 18.67
C ALA A 271 1.40 -16.77 18.72
N GLN A 272 0.72 -16.67 17.57
CA GLN A 272 -0.74 -16.52 17.52
C GLN A 272 -1.46 -17.61 18.33
N GLN A 273 -1.08 -18.87 18.13
CA GLN A 273 -1.74 -19.98 18.82
C GLN A 273 -1.40 -20.01 20.32
N ALA A 274 -0.19 -19.63 20.72
CA ALA A 274 0.17 -19.47 22.13
C ALA A 274 -0.58 -18.31 22.81
N LEU A 275 -0.64 -17.13 22.18
CA LEU A 275 -1.36 -15.95 22.68
C LEU A 275 -2.87 -16.20 22.79
N LYS A 276 -3.46 -16.90 21.80
CA LYS A 276 -4.87 -17.28 21.80
C LYS A 276 -5.25 -18.14 23.01
N LEU A 277 -4.36 -19.04 23.46
CA LEU A 277 -4.59 -19.83 24.68
C LEU A 277 -4.48 -19.00 25.97
N MET A 278 -3.83 -17.85 25.93
CA MET A 278 -3.82 -16.85 27.02
C MET A 278 -5.02 -15.90 26.96
N GLY A 279 -5.96 -16.08 26.01
CA GLY A 279 -7.07 -15.15 25.78
C GLY A 279 -6.65 -13.85 25.09
N ILE A 280 -5.45 -13.78 24.51
CA ILE A 280 -4.94 -12.62 23.77
C ILE A 280 -5.16 -12.90 22.27
N GLU A 281 -6.03 -12.13 21.63
CA GLU A 281 -6.08 -12.10 20.17
C GLU A 281 -4.84 -11.36 19.66
N ALA A 282 -3.90 -12.10 19.09
CA ALA A 282 -2.68 -11.55 18.53
C ALA A 282 -3.00 -10.71 17.28
N GLU A 283 -2.71 -9.41 17.34
CA GLU A 283 -2.76 -8.49 16.20
C GLU A 283 -1.65 -8.84 15.20
N ILE A 284 -1.87 -9.86 14.36
CA ILE A 284 -1.11 -9.98 13.11
C ILE A 284 -1.88 -9.23 12.03
N PRO A 285 -1.30 -8.18 11.41
CA PRO A 285 -1.93 -7.43 10.34
C PRO A 285 -2.50 -8.37 9.28
N GLN A 286 -3.81 -8.28 9.05
CA GLN A 286 -4.49 -8.96 7.95
C GLN A 286 -4.89 -7.95 6.90
N PRO A 287 -4.91 -8.33 5.60
CA PRO A 287 -5.55 -7.52 4.58
C PRO A 287 -7.02 -7.24 4.93
N THR A 288 -7.34 -5.98 5.20
CA THR A 288 -8.70 -5.50 5.51
C THR A 288 -9.34 -4.88 4.27
N ARG A 289 -10.68 -4.87 4.18
CA ARG A 289 -11.40 -4.27 3.04
C ARG A 289 -11.92 -2.90 3.42
N GLY A 290 -11.60 -1.89 2.60
CA GLY A 290 -12.15 -0.53 2.70
C GLY A 290 -12.91 -0.14 1.44
N SER A 291 -13.50 1.07 1.45
CA SER A 291 -14.02 1.73 0.27
C SER A 291 -13.82 3.25 0.34
N VAL A 292 -13.96 3.90 -0.81
CA VAL A 292 -14.03 5.37 -0.97
C VAL A 292 -15.17 5.73 -1.91
N LYS A 293 -15.77 6.91 -1.75
CA LYS A 293 -16.75 7.45 -2.68
C LYS A 293 -16.07 8.17 -3.84
N VAL A 294 -16.42 7.78 -5.08
CA VAL A 294 -15.88 8.35 -6.33
C VAL A 294 -17.03 8.56 -7.30
N GLY A 295 -17.28 9.79 -7.75
CA GLY A 295 -18.39 10.09 -8.68
C GLY A 295 -19.79 9.69 -8.18
N GLY A 296 -19.97 9.59 -6.85
CA GLY A 296 -21.20 9.11 -6.22
C GLY A 296 -21.30 7.58 -6.04
N ALA A 297 -20.35 6.79 -6.53
CA ALA A 297 -20.29 5.34 -6.33
C ALA A 297 -19.30 4.95 -5.21
N GLU A 298 -19.62 3.88 -4.47
CA GLU A 298 -18.69 3.24 -3.54
C GLU A 298 -17.69 2.36 -4.31
N ARG A 299 -16.39 2.62 -4.16
CA ARG A 299 -15.30 1.87 -4.78
C ARG A 299 -14.47 1.16 -3.72
N ALA A 300 -14.50 -0.17 -3.74
CA ALA A 300 -13.83 -1.01 -2.75
C ALA A 300 -12.33 -1.22 -3.04
N TYR A 301 -11.57 -1.53 -2.00
CA TYR A 301 -10.16 -1.91 -2.09
C TYR A 301 -9.77 -2.85 -0.94
N LEU A 302 -8.65 -3.57 -1.06
CA LEU A 302 -7.99 -4.23 0.06
C LEU A 302 -6.80 -3.39 0.52
N GLN A 303 -6.57 -3.29 1.83
CA GLN A 303 -5.45 -2.58 2.44
C GLN A 303 -4.71 -3.47 3.44
N TYR A 304 -3.41 -3.26 3.55
CA TYR A 304 -2.55 -3.90 4.54
C TYR A 304 -1.77 -2.82 5.29
N VAL A 305 -1.98 -2.77 6.61
CA VAL A 305 -1.44 -1.75 7.51
C VAL A 305 -0.57 -2.46 8.57
N PRO A 306 0.76 -2.35 8.50
CA PRO A 306 1.68 -2.91 9.49
C PRO A 306 1.36 -2.51 10.93
N GLN A 307 1.54 -3.43 11.89
CA GLN A 307 1.58 -3.07 13.31
C GLN A 307 2.68 -2.03 13.55
N GLN A 308 2.45 -1.10 14.47
CA GLN A 308 3.44 -0.08 14.85
C GLN A 308 3.99 0.70 13.62
N LEU A 309 3.09 1.05 12.69
CA LEU A 309 3.41 1.81 11.48
C LEU A 309 4.26 3.06 11.78
N GLY A 310 3.82 3.86 12.76
CA GLY A 310 4.41 5.15 13.10
C GLY A 310 3.94 6.26 12.15
N HIS A 311 4.52 7.45 12.33
CA HIS A 311 4.16 8.67 11.61
C HIS A 311 4.89 8.80 10.26
N LYS A 312 4.29 9.54 9.32
CA LYS A 312 4.84 9.89 8.00
C LYS A 312 5.50 8.70 7.31
N ARG A 313 4.72 7.64 7.11
CA ARG A 313 5.15 6.40 6.44
C ARG A 313 4.73 6.38 4.97
N PRO A 314 5.47 5.69 4.08
CA PRO A 314 5.10 5.57 2.68
C PRO A 314 3.81 4.77 2.44
N LEU A 315 3.26 4.93 1.24
CA LEU A 315 2.11 4.18 0.72
C LEU A 315 2.46 3.56 -0.62
N LEU A 316 2.23 2.25 -0.79
CA LEU A 316 2.33 1.56 -2.08
C LEU A 316 0.94 1.12 -2.54
N ILE A 317 0.53 1.56 -3.74
CA ILE A 317 -0.71 1.12 -4.37
C ILE A 317 -0.36 0.14 -5.50
N SER A 318 -1.12 -0.96 -5.64
CA SER A 318 -0.91 -1.97 -6.70
C SER A 318 -2.20 -2.40 -7.39
N CYS A 319 -2.31 -2.08 -8.68
CA CYS A 319 -3.47 -2.38 -9.52
C CYS A 319 -3.36 -3.77 -10.18
N HIS A 320 -4.45 -4.55 -10.16
CA HIS A 320 -4.53 -5.89 -10.74
C HIS A 320 -4.57 -5.87 -12.29
N GLY A 321 -4.36 -7.03 -12.93
CA GLY A 321 -4.54 -7.20 -14.37
C GLY A 321 -6.01 -7.25 -14.82
N MET A 322 -6.25 -7.32 -16.13
CA MET A 322 -7.61 -7.49 -16.66
C MET A 322 -8.18 -8.85 -16.27
N ASN A 323 -9.49 -8.90 -15.96
CA ASN A 323 -10.21 -10.08 -15.44
C ASN A 323 -9.74 -10.59 -14.05
N GLN A 324 -8.86 -9.85 -13.37
CA GLN A 324 -8.39 -10.12 -12.01
C GLN A 324 -9.07 -9.20 -10.98
N ASP A 325 -8.68 -9.30 -9.71
CA ASP A 325 -9.24 -8.53 -8.60
C ASP A 325 -8.15 -8.17 -7.57
N ALA A 326 -8.51 -7.34 -6.59
CA ALA A 326 -7.61 -6.89 -5.54
C ALA A 326 -6.95 -8.06 -4.77
N ALA A 327 -7.70 -9.14 -4.54
CA ALA A 327 -7.21 -10.32 -3.82
C ALA A 327 -6.16 -11.08 -4.63
N TYR A 328 -6.36 -11.23 -5.94
CA TYR A 328 -5.37 -11.80 -6.85
C TYR A 328 -4.07 -11.00 -6.86
N GLN A 329 -4.13 -9.67 -7.02
CA GLN A 329 -2.92 -8.83 -7.05
C GLN A 329 -2.16 -8.87 -5.73
N LYS A 330 -2.87 -8.83 -4.59
CA LYS A 330 -2.30 -9.03 -3.26
C LYS A 330 -1.57 -10.37 -3.17
N ASN A 331 -2.25 -11.47 -3.48
CA ASN A 331 -1.70 -12.82 -3.41
C ASN A 331 -0.51 -13.05 -4.36
N MET A 332 -0.40 -12.31 -5.46
CA MET A 332 0.69 -12.38 -6.44
C MET A 332 1.83 -11.40 -6.20
N LEU A 333 1.63 -10.29 -5.47
CA LEU A 333 2.71 -9.35 -5.15
C LEU A 333 3.46 -9.71 -3.86
N LYS A 334 2.75 -10.31 -2.88
CA LYS A 334 3.29 -10.82 -1.60
C LYS A 334 4.14 -9.83 -0.79
N ILE A 335 3.85 -8.54 -0.95
CA ILE A 335 4.61 -7.42 -0.37
C ILE A 335 4.37 -7.25 1.14
N GLU A 336 3.34 -7.88 1.70
CA GLU A 336 2.89 -7.69 3.08
C GLU A 336 4.02 -7.84 4.10
N THR A 337 4.88 -8.85 3.99
CA THR A 337 6.02 -9.01 4.92
C THR A 337 7.15 -8.00 4.70
N VAL A 338 7.22 -7.36 3.53
CA VAL A 338 8.13 -6.23 3.27
C VAL A 338 7.56 -4.96 3.89
N ALA A 339 6.25 -4.75 3.77
CA ALA A 339 5.51 -3.69 4.44
C ALA A 339 5.61 -3.80 5.96
N ASP A 340 5.47 -5.00 6.51
CA ASP A 340 5.51 -5.28 7.95
C ASP A 340 6.86 -4.90 8.58
N THR A 341 7.95 -5.12 7.86
CA THR A 341 9.32 -4.78 8.28
C THR A 341 9.67 -3.32 8.00
N ALA A 342 9.39 -2.82 6.81
CA ALA A 342 9.80 -1.48 6.40
C ALA A 342 8.80 -0.38 6.82
N LYS A 343 7.67 -0.77 7.43
CA LYS A 343 6.56 0.06 7.90
C LYS A 343 6.07 1.02 6.82
N PHE A 344 5.33 0.49 5.86
CA PHE A 344 4.56 1.27 4.87
C PHE A 344 3.18 0.63 4.65
N VAL A 345 2.17 1.42 4.32
CA VAL A 345 0.84 0.88 4.01
C VAL A 345 0.81 0.38 2.56
N THR A 346 0.13 -0.73 2.31
CA THR A 346 -0.12 -1.23 0.94
C THR A 346 -1.62 -1.23 0.64
N VAL A 347 -2.01 -0.80 -0.56
CA VAL A 347 -3.40 -0.86 -1.04
C VAL A 347 -3.49 -1.56 -2.40
N PHE A 348 -4.50 -2.41 -2.56
CA PHE A 348 -4.87 -3.13 -3.77
C PHE A 348 -6.29 -2.71 -4.16
N PRO A 349 -6.48 -1.78 -5.11
CA PRO A 349 -7.81 -1.26 -5.45
C PRO A 349 -8.61 -2.21 -6.36
N GLU A 350 -9.94 -2.19 -6.24
CA GLU A 350 -10.84 -2.99 -7.09
C GLU A 350 -11.21 -2.21 -8.37
N GLY A 351 -10.77 -2.70 -9.52
CA GLY A 351 -11.10 -2.17 -10.84
C GLY A 351 -12.52 -2.54 -11.26
N GLU A 352 -13.33 -1.56 -11.68
CA GLU A 352 -14.68 -1.80 -12.18
C GLU A 352 -14.70 -2.78 -13.36
N GLY A 353 -15.62 -3.75 -13.33
CA GLY A 353 -15.68 -4.79 -14.35
C GLY A 353 -14.41 -5.65 -14.44
N LYS A 354 -13.57 -5.68 -13.39
CA LYS A 354 -12.23 -6.28 -13.40
C LYS A 354 -11.30 -5.66 -14.44
N SER A 355 -11.39 -4.34 -14.61
CA SER A 355 -10.68 -3.54 -15.61
C SER A 355 -10.31 -2.13 -15.10
N TRP A 356 -9.56 -1.36 -15.89
CA TRP A 356 -9.14 0.00 -15.55
C TRP A 356 -9.45 0.99 -16.69
N ASP A 357 -9.83 2.21 -16.34
CA ASP A 357 -9.83 3.35 -17.24
C ASP A 357 -8.38 3.81 -17.54
N ILE A 358 -7.84 3.30 -18.66
CA ILE A 358 -6.47 3.56 -19.12
C ILE A 358 -6.36 4.74 -20.11
N SER A 359 -7.37 5.62 -20.17
CA SER A 359 -7.34 6.80 -21.04
C SER A 359 -8.10 8.02 -20.51
N GLY A 360 -9.17 7.82 -19.73
CA GLY A 360 -9.92 8.87 -19.03
C GLY A 360 -9.39 9.15 -17.61
N LYS A 361 -10.21 9.80 -16.78
CA LYS A 361 -9.88 10.16 -15.38
C LYS A 361 -10.62 9.30 -14.34
N LYS A 362 -11.49 8.36 -14.72
CA LYS A 362 -12.41 7.68 -13.77
C LYS A 362 -11.66 6.94 -12.66
N ASP A 363 -10.74 6.07 -13.05
CA ASP A 363 -9.95 5.31 -12.06
C ASP A 363 -8.75 6.10 -11.54
N ILE A 364 -8.30 7.16 -12.23
CA ILE A 364 -7.35 8.15 -11.67
C ILE A 364 -7.94 8.81 -10.42
N ASN A 365 -9.19 9.28 -10.49
CA ASN A 365 -9.89 9.90 -9.36
C ASN A 365 -10.10 8.91 -8.20
N PHE A 366 -10.27 7.62 -8.50
CA PHE A 366 -10.33 6.57 -7.49
C PHE A 366 -8.99 6.36 -6.76
N ILE A 367 -7.86 6.34 -7.49
CA ILE A 367 -6.52 6.32 -6.88
C ILE A 367 -6.30 7.57 -6.01
N LEU A 368 -6.66 8.76 -6.50
CA LEU A 368 -6.55 9.99 -5.72
C LEU A 368 -7.32 9.89 -4.39
N LYS A 369 -8.59 9.48 -4.42
CA LYS A 369 -9.39 9.33 -3.19
C LYS A 369 -8.87 8.26 -2.24
N ILE A 370 -8.25 7.19 -2.75
CA ILE A 370 -7.50 6.24 -1.89
C ILE A 370 -6.31 6.94 -1.22
N ILE A 371 -5.51 7.71 -1.95
CA ILE A 371 -4.35 8.40 -1.37
C ILE A 371 -4.79 9.41 -0.32
N ASP A 372 -5.84 10.21 -0.62
CA ASP A 372 -6.44 11.17 0.30
C ASP A 372 -6.85 10.45 1.61
N GLN A 373 -7.64 9.37 1.52
CA GLN A 373 -8.12 8.61 2.68
C GLN A 373 -7.00 7.89 3.45
N MET A 374 -5.95 7.40 2.78
CA MET A 374 -4.80 6.79 3.47
C MET A 374 -3.95 7.83 4.22
N VAL A 375 -3.81 9.04 3.68
CA VAL A 375 -3.12 10.15 4.35
C VAL A 375 -3.89 10.60 5.59
N GLU A 376 -5.22 10.71 5.50
CA GLU A 376 -6.10 11.02 6.63
C GLU A 376 -6.07 9.93 7.72
N GLN A 377 -6.24 8.66 7.34
CA GLN A 377 -6.41 7.56 8.31
C GLN A 377 -5.11 7.08 8.97
N TYR A 378 -3.96 7.17 8.28
CA TYR A 378 -2.71 6.53 8.72
C TYR A 378 -1.49 7.47 8.77
N ASP A 379 -1.71 8.79 8.68
CA ASP A 379 -0.64 9.81 8.69
C ASP A 379 0.49 9.49 7.69
N ILE A 380 0.10 9.09 6.48
CA ILE A 380 1.03 8.77 5.39
C ILE A 380 1.88 10.00 5.04
N ASP A 381 3.14 9.76 4.70
CA ASP A 381 3.98 10.75 4.04
C ASP A 381 3.50 10.89 2.59
N PRO A 382 2.83 12.00 2.23
CA PRO A 382 2.26 12.15 0.91
C PRO A 382 3.33 12.30 -0.17
N GLY A 383 4.52 12.77 0.22
CA GLY A 383 5.68 12.80 -0.65
C GLY A 383 6.21 11.42 -0.99
N ARG A 384 5.72 10.34 -0.36
CA ARG A 384 6.21 8.96 -0.52
C ARG A 384 5.09 7.98 -0.84
N VAL A 385 4.21 8.41 -1.75
CA VAL A 385 3.20 7.56 -2.38
C VAL A 385 3.77 6.95 -3.66
N TYR A 386 3.56 5.66 -3.87
CA TYR A 386 4.10 4.89 -5.00
C TYR A 386 2.98 4.13 -5.70
N LEU A 387 2.98 4.08 -7.04
CA LEU A 387 1.96 3.37 -7.82
C LEU A 387 2.59 2.24 -8.65
N SER A 388 1.96 1.07 -8.61
CA SER A 388 2.36 -0.13 -9.34
C SER A 388 1.15 -0.83 -9.94
N GLY A 389 1.39 -1.80 -10.83
CA GLY A 389 0.31 -2.66 -11.28
C GLY A 389 0.74 -3.68 -12.34
N PHE A 390 -0.02 -4.77 -12.43
CA PHE A 390 0.23 -5.86 -13.37
C PHE A 390 -0.61 -5.74 -14.63
N SER A 391 -0.04 -6.08 -15.80
CA SER A 391 -0.79 -6.19 -17.06
C SER A 391 -1.53 -4.88 -17.37
N MET A 392 -2.87 -4.90 -17.47
CA MET A 392 -3.70 -3.70 -17.60
C MET A 392 -3.50 -2.68 -16.46
N GLY A 393 -3.26 -3.13 -15.23
CA GLY A 393 -2.85 -2.27 -14.12
C GLY A 393 -1.46 -1.63 -14.33
N GLY A 394 -0.57 -2.28 -15.07
CA GLY A 394 0.70 -1.71 -15.53
C GLY A 394 0.50 -0.67 -16.64
N MET A 395 -0.44 -0.91 -17.57
CA MET A 395 -0.86 0.10 -18.56
C MET A 395 -1.47 1.33 -17.87
N PHE A 396 -2.32 1.11 -16.87
CA PHE A 396 -2.88 2.15 -16.02
C PHE A 396 -1.80 2.91 -15.22
N THR A 397 -0.77 2.21 -14.74
CA THR A 397 0.40 2.84 -14.09
C THR A 397 1.10 3.83 -15.03
N TYR A 398 1.29 3.47 -16.31
CA TYR A 398 1.82 4.39 -17.34
C TYR A 398 0.88 5.54 -17.72
N HIS A 399 -0.43 5.33 -17.66
CA HIS A 399 -1.42 6.40 -17.85
C HIS A 399 -1.33 7.41 -16.70
N ALA A 400 -1.32 6.93 -15.46
CA ALA A 400 -1.19 7.75 -14.26
C ALA A 400 0.09 8.59 -14.19
N MET A 401 1.21 8.14 -14.79
CA MET A 401 2.44 8.94 -14.95
C MET A 401 2.18 10.29 -15.65
N ASN A 402 1.23 10.34 -16.59
CA ASN A 402 0.92 11.57 -17.34
C ASN A 402 -0.13 12.46 -16.65
N ILE A 403 -0.94 11.92 -15.74
CA ILE A 403 -2.09 12.64 -15.15
C ILE A 403 -1.84 13.07 -13.69
N ILE A 404 -1.21 12.21 -12.88
CA ILE A 404 -0.98 12.46 -11.44
C ILE A 404 0.50 12.34 -10.98
N PRO A 405 1.51 12.79 -11.76
CA PRO A 405 2.93 12.72 -11.35
C PRO A 405 3.27 13.60 -10.14
N HIS A 406 2.38 14.53 -9.78
CA HIS A 406 2.45 15.42 -8.62
C HIS A 406 1.88 14.80 -7.33
N ARG A 407 1.31 13.58 -7.40
CA ARG A 407 0.77 12.82 -6.25
C ARG A 407 1.45 11.47 -6.03
N ILE A 408 2.34 11.06 -6.94
CA ILE A 408 3.06 9.78 -6.91
C ILE A 408 4.56 10.07 -7.09
N ALA A 409 5.39 9.60 -6.18
CA ALA A 409 6.84 9.83 -6.17
C ALA A 409 7.61 8.95 -7.15
N ALA A 410 7.24 7.67 -7.27
CA ALA A 410 7.85 6.69 -8.18
C ALA A 410 6.81 5.67 -8.67
N PHE A 411 7.02 5.14 -9.88
CA PHE A 411 6.07 4.27 -10.57
C PHE A 411 6.68 2.90 -10.92
N ALA A 412 5.89 1.84 -10.83
CA ALA A 412 6.36 0.45 -10.93
C ALA A 412 5.44 -0.47 -11.76
N PRO A 413 5.43 -0.35 -13.10
CA PRO A 413 4.66 -1.21 -13.99
C PRO A 413 5.25 -2.64 -14.11
N ILE A 414 4.37 -3.66 -14.10
CA ILE A 414 4.71 -5.09 -14.14
C ILE A 414 4.03 -5.72 -15.36
N SER A 415 4.80 -6.30 -16.29
CA SER A 415 4.29 -6.97 -17.51
C SER A 415 3.21 -6.16 -18.27
N GLY A 416 3.36 -4.83 -18.32
CA GLY A 416 2.32 -3.91 -18.83
C GLY A 416 2.89 -2.58 -19.31
N TYR A 417 2.58 -2.20 -20.55
CA TYR A 417 2.90 -0.90 -21.15
C TYR A 417 1.77 -0.45 -22.12
N PRO A 418 1.64 0.84 -22.47
CA PRO A 418 0.62 1.30 -23.40
C PRO A 418 0.82 0.68 -24.80
N MET A 419 -0.12 -0.15 -25.27
CA MET A 419 0.07 -0.93 -26.50
C MET A 419 0.14 -0.06 -27.77
N GLY A 420 -0.44 1.14 -27.76
CA GLY A 420 -0.26 2.15 -28.81
C GLY A 420 1.13 2.81 -28.82
N GLY A 421 1.96 2.55 -27.81
CA GLY A 421 3.19 3.27 -27.49
C GLY A 421 2.98 4.27 -26.36
N ALA A 422 3.93 4.32 -25.43
CA ALA A 422 3.96 5.31 -24.36
C ALA A 422 4.13 6.73 -24.90
N THR A 423 3.60 7.68 -24.15
CA THR A 423 3.86 9.12 -24.28
C THR A 423 4.26 9.68 -22.92
N ALA A 424 5.00 10.77 -22.93
CA ALA A 424 5.26 11.61 -21.76
C ALA A 424 4.89 13.05 -22.13
N SER A 425 4.03 13.70 -21.36
CA SER A 425 3.67 15.11 -21.57
C SER A 425 4.81 16.02 -21.12
N ALA A 426 5.13 17.05 -21.92
CA ALA A 426 6.21 18.01 -21.61
C ALA A 426 5.96 18.88 -20.36
N SER A 427 4.76 18.80 -19.76
CA SER A 427 4.42 19.42 -18.46
C SER A 427 4.73 18.53 -17.25
N VAL A 428 5.18 17.29 -17.47
CA VAL A 428 5.43 16.28 -16.42
C VAL A 428 6.88 16.37 -15.94
N ARG A 429 7.09 16.36 -14.63
CA ARG A 429 8.44 16.27 -14.02
C ARG A 429 9.21 15.01 -14.47
N ALA A 430 10.49 14.92 -14.15
CA ALA A 430 11.23 13.66 -14.27
C ALA A 430 10.63 12.58 -13.33
N ILE A 431 10.46 11.34 -13.81
CA ILE A 431 9.79 10.26 -13.07
C ILE A 431 10.72 9.06 -12.85
N PRO A 432 10.94 8.61 -11.60
CA PRO A 432 11.58 7.33 -11.32
C PRO A 432 10.67 6.16 -11.71
N ILE A 433 11.19 5.23 -12.53
CA ILE A 433 10.44 4.06 -13.02
C ILE A 433 11.21 2.77 -12.77
N ILE A 434 10.55 1.75 -12.20
CA ILE A 434 11.01 0.36 -12.24
C ILE A 434 10.01 -0.53 -12.98
N HIS A 435 10.39 -0.98 -14.18
CA HIS A 435 9.60 -1.91 -14.97
C HIS A 435 10.09 -3.34 -14.73
N THR A 436 9.20 -4.31 -14.52
CA THR A 436 9.58 -5.74 -14.44
C THR A 436 8.80 -6.59 -15.44
N HIS A 437 9.48 -7.41 -16.25
CA HIS A 437 8.85 -8.06 -17.41
C HIS A 437 9.46 -9.44 -17.74
N GLY A 438 8.62 -10.39 -18.16
CA GLY A 438 9.03 -11.69 -18.67
C GLY A 438 9.60 -11.64 -20.10
N THR A 439 10.77 -12.23 -20.36
CA THR A 439 11.37 -12.19 -21.71
C THR A 439 10.63 -13.02 -22.75
N THR A 440 9.68 -13.86 -22.31
CA THR A 440 8.81 -14.67 -23.17
C THR A 440 7.33 -14.36 -22.90
N ASP A 441 7.01 -13.13 -22.47
CA ASP A 441 5.64 -12.61 -22.38
C ASP A 441 5.03 -12.54 -23.80
N ASP A 442 3.97 -13.32 -24.01
CA ASP A 442 3.23 -13.50 -25.26
C ASP A 442 1.91 -12.72 -25.29
N VAL A 443 1.48 -12.18 -24.15
CA VAL A 443 0.27 -11.34 -24.01
C VAL A 443 0.62 -9.87 -24.21
N VAL A 444 1.72 -9.43 -23.60
CA VAL A 444 2.26 -8.07 -23.69
C VAL A 444 3.72 -8.21 -24.10
N THR A 445 4.00 -8.17 -25.40
CA THR A 445 5.27 -8.65 -25.94
C THR A 445 6.52 -7.87 -25.50
N PHE A 446 7.46 -8.57 -24.85
CA PHE A 446 8.71 -8.03 -24.30
C PHE A 446 9.51 -7.14 -25.27
N SER A 447 9.49 -7.46 -26.58
CA SER A 447 10.17 -6.69 -27.63
C SER A 447 9.77 -5.21 -27.72
N ASN A 448 8.60 -4.83 -27.19
CA ASN A 448 8.14 -3.45 -27.13
C ASN A 448 8.51 -2.73 -25.82
N VAL A 449 9.01 -3.42 -24.79
CA VAL A 449 9.32 -2.81 -23.48
C VAL A 449 10.36 -1.70 -23.62
N GLN A 450 11.48 -1.97 -24.30
CA GLN A 450 12.53 -0.97 -24.54
C GLN A 450 11.99 0.25 -25.31
N LYS A 451 11.12 0.05 -26.31
CA LYS A 451 10.48 1.15 -27.07
C LYS A 451 9.67 2.08 -26.14
N ASN A 452 8.95 1.51 -25.17
CA ASN A 452 8.16 2.29 -24.20
C ASN A 452 9.04 2.96 -23.14
N LEU A 453 10.11 2.30 -22.68
CA LEU A 453 11.06 2.89 -21.73
C LEU A 453 11.89 4.02 -22.37
N ASN A 454 12.24 3.93 -23.65
CA ASN A 454 13.01 4.98 -24.36
C ASN A 454 12.33 6.36 -24.32
N VAL A 455 11.00 6.40 -24.26
CA VAL A 455 10.23 7.65 -24.09
C VAL A 455 10.57 8.31 -22.76
N TRP A 456 10.57 7.54 -21.67
CA TRP A 456 10.85 8.03 -20.32
C TRP A 456 12.35 8.24 -20.04
N ILE A 457 13.22 7.41 -20.62
CA ILE A 457 14.68 7.63 -20.60
C ILE A 457 15.02 8.98 -21.24
N SER A 458 14.35 9.33 -22.35
CA SER A 458 14.53 10.62 -23.02
C SER A 458 13.90 11.77 -22.23
N HIS A 459 12.67 11.61 -21.74
CA HIS A 459 11.93 12.62 -20.95
C HIS A 459 12.64 12.99 -19.64
N ASN A 460 13.24 12.00 -18.97
CA ASN A 460 14.02 12.20 -17.74
C ASN A 460 15.45 12.69 -18.01
N HIS A 461 15.89 12.82 -19.27
CA HIS A 461 17.28 13.06 -19.66
C HIS A 461 18.31 12.05 -19.09
N CYS A 462 17.88 10.81 -18.82
CA CYS A 462 18.76 9.73 -18.34
C CYS A 462 19.89 9.41 -19.34
N ASN A 463 21.02 8.89 -18.83
CA ASN A 463 22.06 8.31 -19.67
C ASN A 463 21.49 7.26 -20.63
N THR A 464 21.80 7.33 -21.92
CA THR A 464 21.21 6.44 -22.95
C THR A 464 21.73 5.00 -22.91
N THR A 465 22.94 4.79 -22.39
CA THR A 465 23.53 3.46 -22.17
C THR A 465 23.28 3.00 -20.74
N PRO A 466 22.60 1.86 -20.52
CA PRO A 466 22.33 1.39 -19.17
C PRO A 466 23.56 0.74 -18.53
N THR A 467 23.66 0.85 -17.21
CA THR A 467 24.41 -0.14 -16.42
C THR A 467 23.64 -1.46 -16.44
N VAL A 468 24.29 -2.56 -16.80
CA VAL A 468 23.69 -3.90 -16.88
C VAL A 468 24.28 -4.79 -15.79
N THR A 469 23.42 -5.50 -15.06
CA THR A 469 23.81 -6.53 -14.09
C THR A 469 23.07 -7.82 -14.45
N GLU A 470 23.76 -8.71 -15.15
CA GLU A 470 23.32 -10.08 -15.39
C GLU A 470 23.43 -10.91 -14.11
N HIS A 471 22.66 -12.00 -14.02
CA HIS A 471 22.56 -12.88 -12.85
C HIS A 471 22.31 -12.11 -11.53
N TYR A 472 21.41 -11.12 -11.58
CA TYR A 472 21.21 -10.14 -10.51
C TYR A 472 20.93 -10.82 -9.15
N ARG A 473 21.68 -10.39 -8.12
CA ARG A 473 21.68 -10.98 -6.76
C ARG A 473 21.95 -12.50 -6.72
N GLY A 474 22.61 -13.05 -7.74
CA GLY A 474 22.91 -14.47 -7.89
C GLY A 474 21.78 -15.30 -8.51
N ALA A 475 20.64 -14.70 -8.88
CA ALA A 475 19.56 -15.38 -9.58
C ALA A 475 19.90 -15.46 -11.09
N PRO A 476 20.23 -16.63 -11.65
CA PRO A 476 20.85 -16.72 -12.98
C PRO A 476 19.96 -16.23 -14.11
N ASN A 477 18.64 -16.31 -13.93
CA ASN A 477 17.63 -15.94 -14.94
C ASN A 477 17.16 -14.46 -14.82
N ILE A 478 17.88 -13.59 -14.11
CA ILE A 478 17.47 -12.21 -13.89
C ILE A 478 18.56 -11.25 -14.38
N THR A 479 18.19 -10.31 -15.24
CA THR A 479 19.06 -9.20 -15.67
C THR A 479 18.44 -7.87 -15.25
N ARG A 480 19.20 -7.03 -14.54
CA ARG A 480 18.82 -5.66 -14.19
C ARG A 480 19.52 -4.66 -15.11
N ARG A 481 18.76 -3.78 -15.76
CA ARG A 481 19.29 -2.61 -16.49
C ARG A 481 18.91 -1.32 -15.77
N VAL A 482 19.82 -0.35 -15.76
CA VAL A 482 19.63 0.96 -15.11
C VAL A 482 20.11 2.08 -16.02
N TRP A 483 19.19 2.92 -16.47
CA TRP A 483 19.47 4.21 -17.11
C TRP A 483 19.40 5.29 -16.02
N SER A 484 20.55 5.62 -15.44
CA SER A 484 20.69 6.56 -14.32
C SER A 484 21.08 7.97 -14.77
N GLY A 485 21.13 8.91 -13.82
CA GLY A 485 21.60 10.27 -14.07
C GLY A 485 20.63 11.13 -14.86
N GLY A 486 19.33 10.87 -14.75
CA GLY A 486 18.31 11.81 -15.20
C GLY A 486 18.17 13.01 -14.27
N ASP A 487 17.34 13.97 -14.69
CA ASP A 487 16.96 15.15 -13.91
C ASP A 487 16.46 14.76 -12.51
N ASP A 488 16.71 15.62 -11.52
CA ASP A 488 16.45 15.38 -10.09
C ASP A 488 17.04 14.06 -9.54
N GLY A 489 17.99 13.45 -10.26
CA GLY A 489 18.64 12.20 -9.89
C GLY A 489 17.81 10.95 -10.19
N VAL A 490 16.76 11.02 -11.01
CA VAL A 490 15.90 9.85 -11.28
C VAL A 490 16.61 8.76 -12.10
N GLU A 491 16.21 7.51 -11.86
CA GLU A 491 16.58 6.35 -12.67
C GLU A 491 15.37 5.78 -13.41
N VAL A 492 15.61 5.22 -14.60
CA VAL A 492 14.73 4.22 -15.22
C VAL A 492 15.39 2.85 -15.09
N VAL A 493 14.64 1.87 -14.60
CA VAL A 493 15.12 0.50 -14.33
C VAL A 493 14.26 -0.51 -15.08
N LEU A 494 14.90 -1.53 -15.68
CA LEU A 494 14.24 -2.71 -16.22
C LEU A 494 14.77 -3.97 -15.52
N MET A 495 13.86 -4.79 -15.00
CA MET A 495 14.11 -6.14 -14.53
C MET A 495 13.61 -7.14 -15.58
N GLU A 496 14.54 -7.80 -16.25
CA GLU A 496 14.28 -8.81 -17.28
C GLU A 496 14.24 -10.19 -16.62
N LEU A 497 13.10 -10.88 -16.73
CA LEU A 497 12.86 -12.20 -16.14
C LEU A 497 12.97 -13.27 -17.25
N ALA A 498 14.14 -13.90 -17.37
CA ALA A 498 14.45 -14.80 -18.47
C ALA A 498 13.57 -16.06 -18.45
N ASN A 499 13.00 -16.40 -19.61
CA ASN A 499 12.10 -17.55 -19.80
C ASN A 499 10.80 -17.49 -18.96
N LYS A 500 10.34 -16.27 -18.64
CA LYS A 500 9.04 -16.03 -17.99
C LYS A 500 8.07 -15.39 -18.97
N GLY A 501 6.82 -15.85 -18.92
CA GLY A 501 5.69 -15.28 -19.65
C GLY A 501 5.07 -14.07 -18.95
N HIS A 502 3.78 -13.86 -19.19
CA HIS A 502 2.98 -12.79 -18.56
C HIS A 502 2.85 -13.00 -17.03
N TRP A 503 3.71 -12.37 -16.24
CA TRP A 503 4.02 -12.84 -14.87
C TRP A 503 4.38 -11.73 -13.88
N ILE A 504 4.08 -11.97 -12.59
CA ILE A 504 4.67 -11.25 -11.45
C ILE A 504 5.68 -12.20 -10.80
N SER A 505 6.94 -11.78 -10.67
CA SER A 505 7.98 -12.67 -10.12
C SER A 505 7.71 -13.00 -8.65
N ASN A 506 7.44 -14.27 -8.39
CA ASN A 506 7.53 -14.90 -7.07
C ASN A 506 8.66 -15.95 -7.04
N ASP A 507 9.60 -15.86 -7.98
CA ASP A 507 10.69 -16.81 -8.13
C ASP A 507 11.82 -16.55 -7.12
N TYR A 508 12.47 -17.63 -6.68
CA TYR A 508 13.48 -17.59 -5.63
C TYR A 508 14.65 -16.64 -5.99
N GLY A 509 14.97 -15.74 -5.06
CA GLY A 509 16.05 -14.75 -5.17
C GLY A 509 15.58 -13.33 -5.51
N VAL A 510 14.56 -13.18 -6.39
CA VAL A 510 14.09 -11.87 -6.86
C VAL A 510 12.56 -11.85 -6.98
N LEU A 511 11.89 -11.52 -5.88
CA LEU A 511 10.44 -11.25 -5.86
C LEU A 511 10.18 -9.84 -6.42
N THR A 512 9.13 -9.66 -7.24
CA THR A 512 8.84 -8.36 -7.87
C THR A 512 8.52 -7.28 -6.82
N GLY A 513 7.73 -7.60 -5.79
CA GLY A 513 7.40 -6.64 -4.73
C GLY A 513 8.64 -6.12 -3.97
N ASP A 514 9.56 -7.03 -3.65
CA ASP A 514 10.85 -6.75 -3.01
C ASP A 514 11.64 -5.66 -3.75
N GLU A 515 11.81 -5.82 -5.07
CA GLU A 515 12.60 -4.90 -5.88
C GLU A 515 11.87 -3.59 -6.17
N ILE A 516 10.54 -3.62 -6.30
CA ILE A 516 9.69 -2.41 -6.35
C ILE A 516 9.90 -1.58 -5.08
N TRP A 517 9.83 -2.18 -3.89
CA TRP A 517 10.08 -1.46 -2.64
C TRP A 517 11.52 -0.94 -2.54
N LYS A 518 12.52 -1.77 -2.86
CA LYS A 518 13.94 -1.37 -2.81
C LYS A 518 14.25 -0.19 -3.73
N PHE A 519 13.55 -0.06 -4.84
CA PHE A 519 13.61 1.09 -5.75
C PHE A 519 12.82 2.30 -5.23
N CYS A 520 11.51 2.14 -5.04
CA CYS A 520 10.58 3.24 -4.78
C CYS A 520 10.93 4.01 -3.50
N LYS A 521 11.32 3.30 -2.43
CA LYS A 521 11.59 3.88 -1.09
C LYS A 521 12.60 5.03 -1.08
N ASN A 522 13.46 5.12 -2.09
CA ASN A 522 14.56 6.09 -2.19
C ASN A 522 14.07 7.44 -2.76
N TYR A 523 12.86 7.50 -3.29
CA TYR A 523 12.28 8.68 -3.93
C TYR A 523 11.19 9.30 -3.07
N SER A 524 11.14 10.63 -3.09
CA SER A 524 10.07 11.45 -2.54
C SER A 524 9.81 12.66 -3.43
N ILE A 525 8.67 13.33 -3.25
CA ILE A 525 8.33 14.60 -3.91
C ILE A 525 7.72 15.58 -2.91
N ASP A 526 7.90 16.88 -3.15
CA ASP A 526 7.18 17.92 -2.41
C ASP A 526 5.72 17.98 -2.88
N VAL A 527 4.80 17.46 -2.07
CA VAL A 527 3.35 17.53 -2.35
C VAL A 527 2.76 18.71 -1.61
N VAL A 528 2.46 19.78 -2.35
CA VAL A 528 1.53 20.82 -1.90
C VAL A 528 0.12 20.21 -1.93
N TRP A 529 -0.42 19.93 -0.77
CA TRP A 529 -1.85 19.67 -0.63
C TRP A 529 -2.60 21.00 -0.70
N PRO A 530 -3.81 21.04 -1.28
CA PRO A 530 -4.76 22.03 -0.84
C PRO A 530 -5.01 21.81 0.66
N GLU A 531 -4.86 22.86 1.46
CA GLU A 531 -5.47 22.89 2.79
C GLU A 531 -7.00 22.76 2.66
N GLU A 532 -7.67 22.45 3.77
CA GLU A 532 -9.08 22.01 3.85
C GLU A 532 -10.01 22.65 2.81
N THR A 533 -10.74 21.81 2.07
CA THR A 533 -11.71 22.21 1.03
C THR A 533 -12.56 23.39 1.51
N PRO A 534 -12.50 24.57 0.85
CA PRO A 534 -13.07 25.80 1.39
C PRO A 534 -14.58 25.65 1.63
N THR A 535 -14.99 25.92 2.86
CA THR A 535 -16.41 25.86 3.24
C THR A 535 -17.10 27.11 2.72
N LEU A 536 -17.83 26.94 1.62
CA LEU A 536 -18.57 28.02 0.97
C LEU A 536 -19.98 28.15 1.55
N THR A 537 -20.34 29.34 2.04
CA THR A 537 -21.70 29.68 2.50
C THR A 537 -22.35 30.70 1.57
N ILE A 538 -23.69 30.74 1.55
CA ILE A 538 -24.47 31.65 0.71
C ILE A 538 -24.40 33.07 1.30
N ASP A 539 -23.85 34.00 0.52
CA ASP A 539 -23.56 35.38 0.92
C ASP A 539 -24.74 36.32 0.63
N GLN A 540 -24.98 36.66 -0.64
CA GLN A 540 -26.15 37.41 -1.10
C GLN A 540 -27.00 36.54 -2.03
N ARG A 541 -28.29 36.36 -1.70
CA ARG A 541 -29.28 35.77 -2.62
C ARG A 541 -29.82 36.84 -3.58
N PHE A 542 -29.93 36.51 -4.87
CA PHE A 542 -30.51 37.36 -5.92
C PHE A 542 -31.98 37.03 -6.15
N THR A 543 -32.81 38.06 -6.31
CA THR A 543 -34.27 37.95 -6.45
C THR A 543 -34.79 38.34 -7.84
N SER A 544 -33.91 38.76 -8.75
CA SER A 544 -34.27 39.01 -10.17
C SER A 544 -33.08 38.86 -11.11
N ILE A 545 -33.32 38.42 -12.34
CA ILE A 545 -32.29 38.24 -13.38
C ILE A 545 -31.54 39.56 -13.67
N SER A 546 -32.21 40.70 -13.54
CA SER A 546 -31.59 42.02 -13.69
C SER A 546 -30.46 42.30 -12.68
N GLN A 547 -30.50 41.72 -11.47
CA GLN A 547 -29.43 41.87 -10.47
C GLN A 547 -28.15 41.11 -10.83
N LEU A 548 -28.22 40.11 -11.71
CA LEU A 548 -27.10 39.28 -12.16
C LEU A 548 -26.24 39.98 -13.23
N THR A 549 -26.76 41.04 -13.86
CA THR A 549 -26.13 41.66 -15.02
C THR A 549 -24.81 42.33 -14.64
N GLY A 550 -23.70 41.78 -15.13
CA GLY A 550 -22.34 42.27 -14.84
C GLY A 550 -21.76 41.81 -13.50
N LYS A 551 -22.40 40.86 -12.80
CA LYS A 551 -21.88 40.26 -11.56
C LYS A 551 -21.39 38.82 -11.80
N LEU A 552 -20.52 38.35 -10.90
CA LEU A 552 -20.37 36.90 -10.68
C LEU A 552 -21.58 36.38 -9.90
N PHE A 553 -22.02 35.16 -10.20
CA PHE A 553 -23.06 34.47 -9.44
C PHE A 553 -22.87 32.95 -9.51
N ALA A 554 -23.45 32.25 -8.53
CA ALA A 554 -23.62 30.81 -8.50
C ALA A 554 -25.12 30.47 -8.56
N ILE A 555 -25.47 29.32 -9.14
CA ILE A 555 -26.80 28.70 -9.07
C ILE A 555 -26.67 27.47 -8.17
N VAL A 556 -27.19 27.53 -6.95
CA VAL A 556 -27.08 26.47 -5.93
C VAL A 556 -28.38 25.68 -5.84
N ASN A 557 -28.31 24.35 -5.85
CA ASN A 557 -29.42 23.46 -5.53
C ASN A 557 -29.55 23.31 -4.00
N GLU A 558 -30.64 23.80 -3.40
CA GLU A 558 -30.84 23.75 -1.94
C GLU A 558 -30.99 22.31 -1.39
N ALA A 559 -31.23 21.31 -2.25
CA ALA A 559 -31.46 19.93 -1.83
C ALA A 559 -30.18 19.05 -1.75
N ASP A 560 -29.11 19.41 -2.47
CA ASP A 560 -27.83 18.66 -2.45
C ASP A 560 -26.56 19.52 -2.37
N GLY A 561 -26.71 20.85 -2.27
CA GLY A 561 -25.61 21.80 -2.07
C GLY A 561 -24.77 22.11 -3.33
N LYS A 562 -25.09 21.52 -4.48
CA LYS A 562 -24.27 21.69 -5.69
C LYS A 562 -24.47 23.05 -6.35
N ALA A 563 -23.38 23.63 -6.86
CA ALA A 563 -23.32 24.98 -7.41
C ALA A 563 -22.85 25.00 -8.88
N LEU A 564 -23.47 25.85 -9.71
CA LEU A 564 -23.01 26.17 -11.07
C LEU A 564 -22.55 27.62 -11.12
N PHE A 565 -21.34 27.88 -11.64
CA PHE A 565 -20.68 29.18 -11.52
C PHE A 565 -20.75 30.03 -12.80
N GLY A 566 -20.82 31.36 -12.62
CA GLY A 566 -20.84 32.34 -13.70
C GLY A 566 -19.85 33.48 -13.52
N SER A 567 -19.06 33.76 -14.57
CA SER A 567 -18.09 34.86 -14.60
C SER A 567 -18.69 36.15 -15.14
N GLY A 568 -18.13 37.30 -14.72
CA GLY A 568 -18.57 38.65 -15.15
C GLY A 568 -18.43 38.96 -16.65
N ALA A 569 -17.88 38.02 -17.45
CA ALA A 569 -17.84 38.07 -18.91
C ALA A 569 -18.97 37.26 -19.59
N GLN A 570 -19.99 36.83 -18.82
CA GLN A 570 -21.15 36.06 -19.30
C GLN A 570 -20.80 34.72 -19.96
N ASN A 571 -20.10 33.86 -19.22
CA ASN A 571 -19.98 32.43 -19.49
C ASN A 571 -20.21 31.67 -18.15
N LEU A 572 -21.06 30.63 -18.17
CA LEU A 572 -21.31 29.69 -17.06
C LEU A 572 -20.70 28.31 -17.36
N GLY A 573 -20.40 27.48 -16.34
CA GLY A 573 -19.91 26.10 -16.52
C GLY A 573 -20.62 25.05 -15.64
N TYR A 574 -20.37 23.76 -15.95
CA TYR A 574 -20.83 22.59 -15.19
C TYR A 574 -19.67 21.58 -15.08
N GLU A 575 -19.09 21.43 -13.89
CA GLU A 575 -18.15 20.36 -13.48
C GLU A 575 -18.22 20.19 -11.93
N ASP A 576 -17.59 19.13 -11.39
CA ASP A 576 -17.45 18.93 -9.95
C ASP A 576 -16.41 19.90 -9.33
N TYR A 577 -16.53 20.13 -8.02
CA TYR A 577 -15.78 21.19 -7.32
C TYR A 577 -14.24 21.03 -7.38
N GLU A 578 -13.73 19.80 -7.48
CA GLU A 578 -12.29 19.49 -7.48
C GLU A 578 -11.59 19.81 -8.82
N THR A 579 -12.32 19.93 -9.94
CA THR A 579 -11.73 20.16 -11.28
C THR A 579 -12.01 21.53 -11.87
N ALA A 580 -12.88 22.34 -11.24
CA ALA A 580 -13.34 23.64 -11.74
C ALA A 580 -12.23 24.67 -12.05
N PHE A 581 -11.00 24.46 -11.56
CA PHE A 581 -9.83 25.31 -11.79
C PHE A 581 -8.67 24.64 -12.55
N SER A 582 -8.86 23.42 -13.10
CA SER A 582 -7.82 22.64 -13.77
C SER A 582 -8.21 22.19 -15.19
N ASP A 583 -8.06 23.10 -16.15
CA ASP A 583 -7.98 22.91 -17.62
C ASP A 583 -9.01 22.02 -18.34
N GLY A 584 -9.75 22.65 -19.28
CA GLY A 584 -9.90 22.04 -20.61
C GLY A 584 -11.28 21.53 -21.06
N ASN A 585 -12.30 22.41 -21.10
CA ASN A 585 -13.45 22.31 -22.01
C ASN A 585 -14.23 20.97 -22.07
N SER A 586 -15.06 20.68 -21.06
CA SER A 586 -16.11 19.64 -21.16
C SER A 586 -17.57 20.17 -21.09
N GLY A 587 -17.79 21.37 -20.55
CA GLY A 587 -19.13 21.95 -20.35
C GLY A 587 -19.59 22.94 -21.43
N TYR A 588 -20.91 22.99 -21.67
CA TYR A 588 -21.54 24.06 -22.45
C TYR A 588 -21.53 25.38 -21.67
N LEU A 589 -21.29 26.50 -22.39
CA LEU A 589 -21.28 27.84 -21.80
C LEU A 589 -22.64 28.54 -22.01
N PHE A 590 -23.00 29.50 -21.16
CA PHE A 590 -24.23 30.32 -21.28
C PHE A 590 -23.94 31.82 -21.18
N ARG A 591 -24.56 32.64 -22.05
CA ARG A 591 -24.36 34.09 -22.19
C ARG A 591 -25.68 34.87 -22.13
N LEU A 592 -25.71 36.07 -21.52
CA LEU A 592 -26.94 36.85 -21.31
C LEU A 592 -26.99 38.10 -22.21
N GLU A 593 -27.68 37.98 -23.35
CA GLU A 593 -27.75 39.03 -24.36
C GLU A 593 -29.00 39.91 -24.21
N ASN A 594 -28.87 41.20 -24.55
CA ASN A 594 -30.01 42.11 -24.62
C ASN A 594 -30.89 41.72 -25.82
N SER A 595 -32.20 41.61 -25.61
CA SER A 595 -33.17 41.48 -26.70
C SER A 595 -33.34 42.82 -27.43
N THR A 596 -33.77 42.76 -28.70
CA THR A 596 -34.30 43.93 -29.42
C THR A 596 -35.69 44.36 -28.92
N LEU A 597 -36.34 43.52 -28.09
CA LEU A 597 -37.55 43.88 -27.35
C LEU A 597 -37.18 44.54 -26.02
N SER A 598 -37.70 45.75 -25.79
CA SER A 598 -37.38 46.56 -24.60
C SER A 598 -37.67 45.81 -23.30
N GLY A 599 -36.73 45.86 -22.36
CA GLY A 599 -36.83 45.23 -21.04
C GLY A 599 -36.59 43.71 -21.00
N LYS A 600 -36.15 43.08 -22.10
CA LYS A 600 -35.97 41.61 -22.17
C LYS A 600 -34.52 41.18 -22.38
N TYR A 601 -34.16 40.07 -21.74
CA TYR A 601 -32.87 39.40 -21.89
C TYR A 601 -33.06 38.00 -22.51
N LEU A 602 -32.08 37.57 -23.30
CA LEU A 602 -32.02 36.25 -23.90
C LEU A 602 -30.83 35.50 -23.30
N LEU A 603 -31.02 34.25 -22.88
CA LEU A 603 -29.92 33.38 -22.49
C LEU A 603 -29.52 32.53 -23.71
N ARG A 604 -28.32 32.76 -24.24
CA ARG A 604 -27.77 32.06 -25.40
C ARG A 604 -26.88 30.91 -24.94
N LEU A 605 -27.01 29.75 -25.59
CA LEU A 605 -26.08 28.63 -25.41
C LEU A 605 -24.84 28.82 -26.28
N MET A 606 -23.68 28.54 -25.71
CA MET A 606 -22.35 28.83 -26.25
C MET A 606 -21.50 27.55 -26.21
N THR A 607 -20.65 27.34 -27.21
CA THR A 607 -19.63 26.28 -27.19
C THR A 607 -18.43 26.68 -26.31
N PRO A 608 -17.56 25.74 -25.93
CA PRO A 608 -16.39 26.03 -25.08
C PRO A 608 -15.37 27.01 -25.72
N ASP A 609 -15.38 27.17 -27.05
CA ASP A 609 -14.61 28.18 -27.79
C ASP A 609 -15.26 29.58 -27.80
N GLN A 610 -16.36 29.74 -27.05
CA GLN A 610 -17.18 30.96 -26.94
C GLN A 610 -17.89 31.39 -28.24
N THR A 611 -18.09 30.49 -29.20
CA THR A 611 -18.97 30.73 -30.37
C THR A 611 -20.44 30.32 -30.11
N PRO A 612 -21.43 30.96 -30.75
CA PRO A 612 -22.85 30.61 -30.55
C PRO A 612 -23.16 29.16 -30.94
N TYR A 613 -23.76 28.37 -30.03
CA TYR A 613 -24.21 27.03 -30.38
C TYR A 613 -25.40 27.12 -31.33
N ASN A 614 -25.26 26.62 -32.55
CA ASN A 614 -26.29 26.66 -33.58
C ASN A 614 -27.08 25.35 -33.60
N ILE A 615 -28.39 25.42 -33.40
CA ILE A 615 -29.31 24.28 -33.45
C ILE A 615 -30.03 24.31 -34.80
N TRP A 616 -29.95 23.23 -35.58
CA TRP A 616 -30.55 23.13 -36.93
C TRP A 616 -30.15 24.28 -37.89
N GLY A 617 -28.91 24.76 -37.80
CA GLY A 617 -28.39 25.85 -38.64
C GLY A 617 -28.88 27.26 -38.25
N SER A 618 -29.67 27.39 -37.18
CA SER A 618 -30.06 28.68 -36.59
C SER A 618 -29.41 28.86 -35.20
N PRO A 619 -29.15 30.09 -34.71
CA PRO A 619 -28.51 30.25 -33.41
C PRO A 619 -29.43 29.81 -32.25
N GLY A 620 -28.89 29.10 -31.28
CA GLY A 620 -29.60 28.59 -30.10
C GLY A 620 -29.91 29.70 -29.09
N TYR A 621 -31.09 30.30 -29.22
CA TYR A 621 -31.66 31.25 -28.25
C TYR A 621 -32.65 30.57 -27.31
N LEU A 622 -32.53 30.82 -26.00
CA LEU A 622 -33.66 30.65 -25.08
C LEU A 622 -34.50 31.94 -25.11
N ASN A 623 -35.81 31.80 -25.34
CA ASN A 623 -36.69 32.93 -25.67
C ASN A 623 -37.89 33.01 -24.71
N SER A 624 -38.07 34.16 -24.05
CA SER A 624 -39.20 34.45 -23.18
C SER A 624 -40.49 34.70 -23.99
N GLN A 625 -41.57 33.96 -23.71
CA GLN A 625 -42.88 34.25 -24.31
C GLN A 625 -43.45 35.59 -23.81
N PRO A 626 -44.25 36.34 -24.60
CA PRO A 626 -44.57 37.73 -24.26
C PRO A 626 -45.58 37.98 -23.13
N ALA A 627 -46.29 36.96 -22.65
CA ALA A 627 -47.62 37.14 -22.07
C ALA A 627 -47.75 36.98 -20.54
N THR A 628 -46.74 36.44 -19.84
CA THR A 628 -46.96 35.90 -18.47
C THR A 628 -45.78 36.01 -17.49
N ASP A 629 -44.61 36.52 -17.90
CA ASP A 629 -43.33 36.55 -17.13
C ASP A 629 -42.59 35.21 -16.92
N TRP A 630 -42.85 34.19 -17.76
CA TRP A 630 -42.20 32.86 -17.66
C TRP A 630 -41.09 32.68 -18.68
N CYS A 631 -40.07 31.90 -18.31
CA CYS A 631 -39.05 31.41 -19.22
C CYS A 631 -39.11 29.87 -19.29
N SER A 632 -39.10 29.34 -20.52
CA SER A 632 -39.19 27.90 -20.78
C SER A 632 -37.98 27.44 -21.59
N PHE A 633 -37.41 26.28 -21.27
CA PHE A 633 -36.28 25.70 -22.01
C PHE A 633 -36.39 24.18 -22.16
N ILE A 634 -35.60 23.62 -23.08
CA ILE A 634 -35.55 22.18 -23.34
C ILE A 634 -34.22 21.62 -22.83
N LEU A 635 -34.26 20.56 -22.02
CA LEU A 635 -33.10 19.75 -21.65
C LEU A 635 -33.18 18.37 -22.31
N GLY A 636 -32.04 17.93 -22.83
CA GLY A 636 -31.84 16.63 -23.46
C GLY A 636 -30.60 16.67 -24.35
N LEU A 637 -29.46 16.15 -23.87
CA LEU A 637 -28.18 16.21 -24.56
C LEU A 637 -27.77 14.81 -25.07
N ASN A 638 -27.59 14.72 -26.39
CA ASN A 638 -26.88 13.70 -27.18
C ASN A 638 -27.19 12.20 -26.98
N ASN A 639 -27.51 11.54 -28.10
CA ASN A 639 -26.66 10.43 -28.56
C ASN A 639 -25.66 11.00 -29.57
N GLN A 640 -24.48 10.40 -29.73
CA GLN A 640 -23.39 10.96 -30.54
C GLN A 640 -23.53 10.76 -32.06
N ASN A 641 -24.61 10.12 -32.54
CA ASN A 641 -24.71 9.61 -33.91
C ASN A 641 -25.71 10.36 -34.83
N GLY A 642 -26.17 11.54 -34.43
CA GLY A 642 -26.88 12.46 -35.34
C GLY A 642 -28.26 12.00 -35.83
N GLN A 643 -28.95 11.12 -35.08
CA GLN A 643 -30.35 10.75 -35.34
C GLN A 643 -31.30 11.29 -34.26
N ASP A 644 -32.53 11.62 -34.66
CA ASP A 644 -33.54 12.29 -33.85
C ASP A 644 -33.84 11.59 -32.50
N ILE A 645 -33.66 12.33 -31.41
CA ILE A 645 -34.07 11.89 -30.07
C ILE A 645 -35.52 12.31 -29.85
N LYS A 646 -36.45 11.36 -29.77
CA LYS A 646 -37.90 11.62 -29.63
C LYS A 646 -38.33 12.21 -28.27
N ASN A 647 -37.43 12.31 -27.29
CA ASN A 647 -37.81 12.51 -25.87
C ASN A 647 -37.07 13.71 -25.21
N GLY A 648 -37.18 14.92 -25.78
CA GLY A 648 -36.65 16.15 -25.13
C GLY A 648 -37.61 16.73 -24.09
N ALA A 649 -37.13 17.09 -22.89
CA ALA A 649 -37.97 17.55 -21.77
C ALA A 649 -38.03 19.08 -21.67
N VAL A 650 -39.22 19.64 -21.45
CA VAL A 650 -39.50 21.08 -21.29
C VAL A 650 -39.58 21.44 -19.81
N TRP A 651 -38.91 22.51 -19.42
CA TRP A 651 -38.84 22.99 -18.04
C TRP A 651 -39.26 24.47 -17.96
N GLU A 652 -40.07 24.78 -16.96
CA GLU A 652 -40.42 26.14 -16.53
C GLU A 652 -39.49 26.60 -15.40
N ILE A 653 -39.14 27.89 -15.42
CA ILE A 653 -38.58 28.61 -14.27
C ILE A 653 -39.66 29.54 -13.70
N GLU A 654 -39.99 29.35 -12.42
CA GLU A 654 -40.93 30.19 -11.66
C GLU A 654 -40.24 30.69 -10.38
N TYR A 655 -40.18 32.00 -10.17
CA TYR A 655 -39.66 32.57 -8.91
C TYR A 655 -40.74 32.51 -7.83
N VAL A 656 -40.46 31.78 -6.75
CA VAL A 656 -41.36 31.65 -5.60
C VAL A 656 -40.76 32.44 -4.44
N SER A 657 -41.55 33.32 -3.82
CA SER A 657 -41.08 34.10 -2.68
C SER A 657 -40.58 33.17 -1.57
N ASP A 658 -39.54 33.62 -0.88
CA ASP A 658 -38.99 32.93 0.29
C ASP A 658 -38.40 31.52 0.00
N LYS A 659 -38.37 31.10 -1.28
CA LYS A 659 -37.85 29.78 -1.74
C LYS A 659 -36.93 29.84 -2.97
N GLY A 660 -36.82 30.98 -3.64
CA GLY A 660 -35.92 31.16 -4.80
C GLY A 660 -36.56 30.75 -6.13
N PHE A 661 -35.72 30.39 -7.11
CA PHE A 661 -36.18 30.02 -8.44
C PHE A 661 -36.47 28.51 -8.48
N THR A 662 -37.72 28.15 -8.74
CA THR A 662 -38.10 26.75 -8.92
C THR A 662 -37.84 26.30 -10.34
N LEU A 663 -37.50 25.01 -10.47
CA LEU A 663 -37.39 24.32 -11.74
C LEU A 663 -38.41 23.19 -11.80
N LYS A 664 -39.34 23.32 -12.74
CA LYS A 664 -40.55 22.50 -12.85
C LYS A 664 -40.61 21.85 -14.22
N ASN A 665 -40.65 20.52 -14.27
CA ASN A 665 -40.87 19.82 -15.52
C ASN A 665 -42.33 20.01 -15.96
N VAL A 666 -42.54 20.46 -17.19
CA VAL A 666 -43.88 20.69 -17.76
C VAL A 666 -44.13 19.92 -19.05
N GLY A 667 -43.28 18.94 -19.36
CA GLY A 667 -43.57 17.94 -20.38
C GLY A 667 -42.39 17.50 -21.25
N THR A 668 -42.69 16.78 -22.32
CA THR A 668 -41.71 16.25 -23.29
C THR A 668 -42.17 16.53 -24.73
N GLY A 669 -41.54 17.50 -25.40
CA GLY A 669 -42.20 18.32 -26.42
C GLY A 669 -42.29 17.74 -27.84
N LYS A 670 -43.43 18.03 -28.48
CA LYS A 670 -43.75 17.93 -29.92
C LYS A 670 -44.00 16.56 -30.58
N TYR A 671 -44.47 15.46 -29.98
CA TYR A 671 -44.69 15.02 -28.59
C TYR A 671 -45.47 15.97 -27.66
N LEU A 672 -45.66 15.60 -26.40
CA LEU A 672 -46.87 15.94 -25.62
C LEU A 672 -48.11 15.62 -26.47
N LYS A 673 -48.40 14.31 -26.53
CA LYS A 673 -48.77 13.59 -27.75
C LYS A 673 -48.26 12.16 -27.56
N ASP A 674 -48.91 11.48 -26.62
CA ASP A 674 -48.68 10.16 -26.05
C ASP A 674 -47.54 10.06 -25.01
N ALA A 675 -47.68 9.06 -24.13
CA ALA A 675 -46.96 8.79 -22.87
C ALA A 675 -47.18 9.78 -21.69
N SER A 676 -47.34 9.19 -20.49
CA SER A 676 -47.59 9.89 -19.22
C SER A 676 -46.33 10.58 -18.66
N PRO A 677 -46.45 11.63 -17.83
CA PRO A 677 -45.30 12.33 -17.26
C PRO A 677 -44.42 11.41 -16.40
N ALA A 678 -43.11 11.44 -16.66
CA ALA A 678 -42.12 10.76 -15.84
C ALA A 678 -41.84 11.60 -14.57
N LYS A 679 -42.29 11.07 -13.43
CA LYS A 679 -42.29 11.71 -12.10
C LYS A 679 -41.06 12.54 -11.75
N TYR A 680 -41.27 13.84 -11.60
CA TYR A 680 -40.68 14.66 -10.54
C TYR A 680 -41.82 15.50 -9.94
N ASP A 681 -42.59 14.92 -9.03
CA ASP A 681 -43.80 15.52 -8.45
C ASP A 681 -43.49 16.67 -7.45
N THR A 682 -42.20 16.92 -7.18
CA THR A 682 -41.68 18.01 -6.35
C THR A 682 -40.80 18.95 -7.19
N PRO A 683 -41.03 20.27 -7.20
CA PRO A 683 -40.11 21.23 -7.81
C PRO A 683 -38.73 21.17 -7.16
N ALA A 684 -37.68 21.27 -7.97
CA ALA A 684 -36.32 21.51 -7.47
C ALA A 684 -36.13 23.02 -7.25
N TYR A 685 -35.52 23.40 -6.13
CA TYR A 685 -35.34 24.80 -5.73
C TYR A 685 -33.88 25.22 -5.93
N PHE A 686 -33.68 26.25 -6.75
CA PHE A 686 -32.37 26.77 -7.10
C PHE A 686 -32.24 28.25 -6.70
N THR A 687 -31.12 28.57 -6.08
CA THR A 687 -30.80 29.93 -5.63
C THR A 687 -29.68 30.52 -6.45
N PHE A 688 -29.98 31.61 -7.13
CA PHE A 688 -28.97 32.49 -7.71
C PHE A 688 -28.37 33.33 -6.56
N CYS A 689 -27.06 33.28 -6.36
CA CYS A 689 -26.40 33.94 -5.23
C CYS A 689 -24.93 34.30 -5.48
N THR A 690 -24.33 35.08 -4.59
CA THR A 690 -22.89 35.03 -4.30
C THR A 690 -22.61 33.99 -3.23
N LEU A 691 -21.38 33.49 -3.20
CA LEU A 691 -20.86 32.60 -2.15
C LEU A 691 -19.68 33.28 -1.46
N LYS A 692 -19.56 33.08 -0.15
CA LYS A 692 -18.45 33.51 0.69
C LYS A 692 -17.65 32.31 1.15
N ASP A 693 -16.34 32.48 1.22
CA ASP A 693 -15.41 31.50 1.78
C ASP A 693 -15.16 31.80 3.27
N GLU A 694 -15.42 30.81 4.13
CA GLU A 694 -15.33 31.00 5.58
C GLU A 694 -13.94 30.72 6.16
N THR A 695 -13.05 30.01 5.48
CA THR A 695 -11.68 29.76 5.98
C THR A 695 -10.75 30.95 5.78
N THR A 696 -10.88 31.72 4.69
CA THR A 696 -10.05 32.93 4.47
C THR A 696 -10.63 34.20 5.06
N GLY A 697 -11.93 34.25 5.37
CA GLY A 697 -12.61 35.40 5.98
C GLY A 697 -12.72 36.65 5.08
N VAL A 698 -12.49 36.53 3.77
CA VAL A 698 -12.47 37.66 2.82
C VAL A 698 -13.85 37.88 2.20
N GLU A 699 -14.35 39.12 2.20
CA GLU A 699 -15.64 39.51 1.59
C GLU A 699 -15.62 39.60 0.04
N GLU A 700 -14.62 39.03 -0.62
CA GLU A 700 -14.48 39.06 -2.08
C GLU A 700 -13.80 37.78 -2.61
N VAL A 701 -14.43 37.12 -3.57
CA VAL A 701 -13.79 36.12 -4.44
C VAL A 701 -12.79 36.82 -5.35
N LYS A 702 -11.56 37.02 -4.85
CA LYS A 702 -10.49 37.71 -5.57
C LYS A 702 -9.87 36.81 -6.63
N GLY A 703 -10.22 37.06 -7.89
CA GLY A 703 -9.52 36.48 -9.04
C GLY A 703 -8.01 36.70 -8.93
N ILE A 704 -7.25 35.60 -9.07
CA ILE A 704 -5.84 35.50 -8.68
C ILE A 704 -5.00 36.58 -9.40
N LYS A 705 -4.28 37.37 -8.59
CA LYS A 705 -3.23 38.30 -9.05
C LYS A 705 -1.90 37.93 -8.41
N GLU A 706 -1.19 36.96 -8.99
CA GLU A 706 0.24 36.83 -8.70
C GLU A 706 0.97 38.10 -9.15
N LYS A 707 1.66 38.76 -8.21
CA LYS A 707 2.81 39.60 -8.57
C LYS A 707 4.03 38.68 -8.67
N ARG A 708 4.66 38.64 -9.83
CA ARG A 708 6.08 38.29 -9.93
C ARG A 708 6.87 39.57 -10.18
N GLU A 709 7.93 39.79 -9.41
CA GLU A 709 8.90 40.83 -9.74
C GLU A 709 9.75 40.37 -10.93
N ILE A 710 10.06 41.31 -11.84
CA ILE A 710 10.82 41.02 -13.07
C ILE A 710 11.99 42.02 -13.15
N THR A 711 13.20 41.51 -13.00
CA THR A 711 14.45 42.28 -13.00
C THR A 711 15.21 42.07 -14.33
N ASP A 712 14.69 42.63 -15.42
CA ASP A 712 15.24 42.42 -16.77
C ASP A 712 14.91 43.63 -17.70
N PRO A 713 15.91 44.32 -18.30
CA PRO A 713 15.71 45.61 -18.97
C PRO A 713 15.24 45.51 -20.43
N ARG A 714 14.12 44.83 -20.68
CA ARG A 714 13.53 44.67 -22.03
C ARG A 714 12.38 45.65 -22.29
N TRP A 715 11.98 45.83 -23.57
CA TRP A 715 10.85 46.70 -23.94
C TRP A 715 9.55 45.90 -23.98
N TYR A 716 8.40 46.53 -23.70
CA TYR A 716 7.12 45.83 -23.60
C TYR A 716 6.02 46.47 -24.45
N THR A 717 5.14 45.63 -25.01
CA THR A 717 3.83 46.06 -25.53
C THR A 717 2.90 46.50 -24.39
N MET A 718 1.80 47.17 -24.73
CA MET A 718 0.71 47.46 -23.79
C MET A 718 0.08 46.22 -23.13
N ASP A 719 0.13 45.04 -23.76
CA ASP A 719 -0.31 43.76 -23.20
C ASP A 719 0.83 42.94 -22.56
N GLY A 720 1.95 43.61 -22.21
CA GLY A 720 3.01 43.04 -21.38
C GLY A 720 3.97 42.08 -22.09
N ARG A 721 3.88 41.90 -23.42
CA ARG A 721 4.80 41.05 -24.17
C ARG A 721 6.14 41.75 -24.32
N CYS A 722 7.21 41.04 -23.98
CA CYS A 722 8.58 41.47 -24.25
C CYS A 722 8.83 41.58 -25.77
N VAL A 723 9.46 42.66 -26.20
CA VAL A 723 9.87 42.93 -27.59
C VAL A 723 11.32 43.39 -27.63
N ASN A 724 12.06 42.93 -28.63
CA ASN A 724 13.41 43.41 -28.94
C ASN A 724 13.30 44.80 -29.60
N PRO A 725 14.09 45.82 -29.20
CA PRO A 725 14.06 47.16 -29.80
C PRO A 725 14.20 47.21 -31.32
N GLN A 726 14.89 46.23 -31.92
CA GLN A 726 15.11 46.14 -33.37
C GLN A 726 13.87 45.65 -34.15
N ASP A 727 12.91 45.00 -33.46
CA ASP A 727 11.69 44.42 -34.03
C ASP A 727 10.44 45.30 -33.80
N LEU A 728 10.62 46.52 -33.25
CA LEU A 728 9.53 47.43 -32.93
C LEU A 728 8.81 47.93 -34.19
N ARG A 729 7.48 47.77 -34.20
CA ARG A 729 6.58 48.27 -35.26
C ARG A 729 5.86 49.54 -34.77
N PRO A 730 5.15 50.28 -35.63
CA PRO A 730 4.26 51.34 -35.17
C PRO A 730 3.21 50.82 -34.16
N GLY A 731 3.12 51.45 -32.99
CA GLY A 731 2.31 50.97 -31.86
C GLY A 731 2.53 51.76 -30.57
N LEU A 732 1.83 51.34 -29.50
CA LEU A 732 1.94 51.90 -28.15
C LEU A 732 2.72 50.95 -27.25
N TYR A 733 3.86 51.42 -26.75
CA TYR A 733 4.82 50.63 -25.98
C TYR A 733 5.09 51.24 -24.60
N ILE A 734 5.65 50.43 -23.71
CA ILE A 734 6.07 50.83 -22.36
C ILE A 734 7.58 50.59 -22.23
N HIS A 735 8.31 51.62 -21.82
CA HIS A 735 9.73 51.56 -21.52
C HIS A 735 10.02 52.33 -20.23
N HIS A 736 10.64 51.67 -19.25
CA HIS A 736 10.95 52.24 -17.93
C HIS A 736 9.73 52.94 -17.28
N GLY A 737 8.56 52.29 -17.35
CA GLY A 737 7.29 52.79 -16.81
C GLY A 737 6.63 53.92 -17.60
N LYS A 738 7.27 54.48 -18.64
CA LYS A 738 6.72 55.55 -19.47
C LYS A 738 6.08 55.00 -20.74
N LYS A 739 4.90 55.51 -21.09
CA LYS A 739 4.21 55.21 -22.35
C LYS A 739 4.85 55.96 -23.50
N ILE A 740 5.21 55.27 -24.57
CA ILE A 740 5.82 55.82 -25.78
C ILE A 740 4.97 55.41 -27.00
N VAL A 741 4.63 56.37 -27.85
CA VAL A 741 3.87 56.14 -29.09
C VAL A 741 4.85 56.13 -30.27
N ILE A 742 5.07 54.98 -30.87
CA ILE A 742 5.83 54.85 -32.13
C ILE A 742 4.81 54.96 -33.26
N ARG A 743 4.91 56.00 -34.10
CA ARG A 743 4.00 56.23 -35.23
C ARG A 743 4.60 55.77 -36.55
N ALA A 744 3.75 55.38 -37.49
CA ALA A 744 4.16 55.15 -38.87
C ALA A 744 4.43 56.50 -39.55
N GLY A 745 5.68 56.75 -39.92
CA GLY A 745 6.13 57.86 -40.74
C GLY A 745 7.31 57.36 -41.60
N GLY A 746 7.39 57.82 -42.85
CA GLY A 746 8.44 57.40 -43.79
C GLY A 746 9.58 58.41 -43.85
N MET A 747 10.81 57.88 -43.88
CA MET A 747 12.11 58.58 -43.72
C MET A 747 12.34 59.15 -42.31
#